data_AF-A0A8H4P677-F1
#
_entry.id   AF-A0A8H4P677-F1
#
_cell.length_a   1.000
_cell.length_b   1.000
_cell.length_c   1.000
_cell.angle_alpha   90.00
_cell.angle_beta   90.00
_cell.angle_gamma   90.00
#
_symmetry.space_group_name_H-M   'P 1'
#
loop_
_entity.id
_entity.type
_entity.pdbx_description
1 polymer ?
#
loop_
_entity_poly.entity_id
_entity_poly.type
_entity_poly.pdbx_seq_one_letter_code
_entity_poly.pdbx_strand_id
1 'polypeptide(L)'
;MADPRYARVHIRPTPSGPEYLPVPPQYPDGRGAYYSDDDAYTRTEEEDHGRRRMHSHNHQTPSPPPARRRRATGDFGKDLPPEVLRRRDRAPNAISREARVPSPPRVRRRQEKPPKEEPMLSKNPTPYVLVPPPQSPPPIEGRRMSSKPPKVRPITPEFTYPSSDQELLSPTGNASQLKRSKSDGSSHPVRPTLVGAHGDWARRSWSNASQSSYLGDKTYQYRPLADMSIRLIRISPERKTMIKCEIIHVSLEDPPRYVAISYAWGDPRDTRRIEVEGCPISVSASLHGAFQALRQRAESVLVWVDALSIDQQNREERAEQVQLMPSIYSNADSVAIWLGPEEDDSSSAMNLLRHVAEQAKYPDVVSRLLAAGARNGDLAAVVSLFERDYWRRLWVVQEVFNAREIQVYCGSTKLPWDVYQLASDAFSRHRGDMAFRNDQIEGRRPAVSPDQFSYAQVLIYQGPASLPDLEVYMGDGEEALLEIMRACRRKLASDPRDKLFGILGVLPADIRNEFRADYNLPVKDVYTEVVDYLLKTTQRIDVICEAIHFPVHTSSANLPSFVPDWSHVPQTTSLGHKYGFSAAGATKARCAFLDERLSKLEISAIPLDTVKSRGIAVGTLCNLGDYLMAFLHWRALLLEAFSERGAEALQRAEEDLAAALCLGQIPLPYDGLSQWLTVCYNIFANLLRERLPYLPLDRTLYDYLNSAVDVKPEARREYLQRHFGDRMMGRCFCVTQEYRVGMGTGFMLPGDQVVVPLGCSTPILLRPEGTRGEYRFVGDVYISGYMTGRAAEQWKAGKRSLKKYVLH
;
A
#
# COMPACT_ATOMS: atom_id res chain seq x y z
N MET A 1 48.15 60.10 22.79
CA MET A 1 48.04 58.99 23.77
C MET A 1 47.85 57.72 22.95
N ALA A 2 48.93 57.16 22.38
CA ALA A 2 49.88 56.22 22.97
C ALA A 2 49.47 54.75 22.72
N ASP A 3 50.02 54.21 21.62
CA ASP A 3 50.45 52.81 21.36
C ASP A 3 51.42 52.32 22.50
N PRO A 4 51.98 51.08 22.61
CA PRO A 4 51.98 49.93 21.67
C PRO A 4 51.93 48.51 22.32
N ARG A 5 51.96 47.43 21.49
CA ARG A 5 53.14 46.52 21.36
C ARG A 5 52.90 45.17 20.63
N TYR A 6 53.58 45.05 19.47
CA TYR A 6 54.33 43.90 18.87
C TYR A 6 53.64 42.55 18.61
N ALA A 7 53.99 41.75 17.59
CA ALA A 7 54.69 41.89 16.31
C ALA A 7 54.66 40.53 15.61
N ARG A 8 54.54 40.53 14.28
CA ARG A 8 54.90 39.41 13.40
C ARG A 8 56.42 39.28 13.32
N VAL A 9 56.95 38.06 13.29
CA VAL A 9 58.27 37.74 12.73
C VAL A 9 58.12 36.64 11.68
N HIS A 10 58.49 36.99 10.44
CA HIS A 10 58.89 36.07 9.39
C HIS A 10 60.40 35.78 9.53
N ILE A 11 60.87 34.60 9.10
CA ILE A 11 61.93 34.43 8.07
C ILE A 11 62.09 32.92 7.71
N ARG A 12 62.34 32.72 6.40
CA ARG A 12 62.50 31.55 5.51
C ARG A 12 63.83 30.74 5.72
N PRO A 13 64.34 29.84 4.82
CA PRO A 13 63.80 28.74 3.96
C PRO A 13 64.66 27.42 3.86
N THR A 14 64.03 26.28 3.42
CA THR A 14 64.51 25.15 2.52
C THR A 14 65.79 24.31 2.80
N PRO A 15 66.10 23.17 2.10
CA PRO A 15 65.31 22.19 1.29
C PRO A 15 65.65 20.67 1.51
N SER A 16 64.77 19.75 1.09
CA SER A 16 65.11 18.49 0.36
C SER A 16 63.83 17.70 -0.03
N GLY A 17 63.65 17.41 -1.33
CA GLY A 17 62.48 16.70 -1.91
C GLY A 17 62.64 15.17 -1.93
N PRO A 18 62.09 14.42 -2.91
CA PRO A 18 60.90 14.62 -3.76
C PRO A 18 59.87 13.46 -3.59
N GLU A 19 58.58 13.70 -3.84
CA GLU A 19 57.60 12.60 -4.03
C GLU A 19 56.85 12.72 -5.35
N TYR A 20 56.82 11.59 -6.04
CA TYR A 20 56.28 11.33 -7.36
C TYR A 20 54.74 11.33 -7.34
N LEU A 21 54.13 12.01 -8.31
CA LEU A 21 52.73 11.83 -8.70
C LEU A 21 52.62 10.66 -9.69
N PRO A 22 51.64 9.74 -9.53
CA PRO A 22 51.18 8.89 -10.62
C PRO A 22 49.87 9.39 -11.24
N VAL A 23 49.88 9.35 -12.56
CA VAL A 23 48.85 9.62 -13.57
C VAL A 23 47.67 8.63 -13.46
N PRO A 24 46.41 9.03 -13.72
CA PRO A 24 45.27 8.11 -13.74
C PRO A 24 45.26 7.25 -15.03
N PRO A 25 44.95 5.94 -14.95
CA PRO A 25 44.94 5.07 -16.13
C PRO A 25 43.65 5.21 -16.96
N GLN A 26 43.88 5.18 -18.28
CA GLN A 26 42.90 5.14 -19.36
C GLN A 26 42.23 3.77 -19.43
N TYR A 27 40.92 3.73 -19.68
CA TYR A 27 40.16 2.51 -19.98
C TYR A 27 40.28 2.14 -21.46
N PRO A 28 40.51 0.85 -21.80
CA PRO A 28 40.38 0.36 -23.16
C PRO A 28 38.97 -0.19 -23.45
N ASP A 29 38.48 0.14 -24.65
CA ASP A 29 37.33 -0.47 -25.33
C ASP A 29 37.44 -2.01 -25.41
N GLY A 30 36.32 -2.71 -25.20
CA GLY A 30 36.26 -4.17 -25.35
C GLY A 30 34.85 -4.71 -25.48
N ARG A 31 34.48 -5.09 -26.72
CA ARG A 31 33.30 -5.90 -27.06
C ARG A 31 33.50 -7.36 -26.62
N GLY A 32 32.45 -8.03 -26.14
CA GLY A 32 32.34 -9.49 -26.01
C GLY A 32 30.90 -9.86 -25.63
N ALA A 33 30.08 -10.36 -26.55
CA ALA A 33 29.92 -11.78 -26.91
C ALA A 33 29.20 -12.59 -25.82
N TYR A 34 27.87 -12.68 -25.95
CA TYR A 34 27.04 -13.65 -25.24
C TYR A 34 27.32 -15.04 -25.81
N TYR A 35 27.84 -15.94 -24.97
CA TYR A 35 27.80 -17.38 -25.20
C TYR A 35 26.51 -17.92 -24.57
N SER A 36 25.66 -18.50 -25.42
CA SER A 36 24.56 -19.38 -25.06
C SER A 36 25.07 -20.82 -25.18
N ASP A 37 25.14 -21.54 -24.07
CA ASP A 37 25.33 -23.00 -24.08
C ASP A 37 23.97 -23.65 -23.80
N ASP A 38 23.33 -24.11 -24.87
CA ASP A 38 22.33 -25.17 -24.86
C ASP A 38 23.08 -26.48 -25.12
N ASP A 39 23.01 -27.43 -24.18
CA ASP A 39 23.40 -28.82 -24.43
C ASP A 39 22.17 -29.71 -24.56
N ALA A 40 22.06 -30.28 -25.75
CA ALA A 40 21.05 -31.21 -26.20
C ALA A 40 21.28 -32.62 -25.63
N TYR A 41 20.21 -33.32 -25.27
CA TYR A 41 20.18 -34.77 -25.17
C TYR A 41 19.23 -35.33 -26.24
N THR A 42 19.80 -36.00 -27.24
CA THR A 42 19.13 -36.89 -28.18
C THR A 42 19.17 -38.33 -27.67
N ARG A 43 18.04 -39.05 -27.72
CA ARG A 43 17.90 -40.50 -28.02
C ARG A 43 16.40 -40.83 -28.16
N THR A 44 15.89 -41.01 -29.38
CA THR A 44 15.71 -42.27 -30.15
C THR A 44 14.64 -43.22 -29.59
N GLU A 45 13.53 -43.26 -30.32
CA GLU A 45 12.71 -44.40 -30.76
C GLU A 45 12.67 -45.69 -29.93
N GLU A 46 11.45 -46.10 -29.57
CA GLU A 46 11.01 -47.51 -29.67
C GLU A 46 9.47 -47.57 -29.87
N GLU A 47 9.07 -48.31 -30.89
CA GLU A 47 7.71 -48.73 -31.23
C GLU A 47 7.16 -49.71 -30.16
N ASP A 48 5.84 -49.78 -29.91
CA ASP A 48 5.05 -50.98 -30.23
C ASP A 48 3.54 -50.84 -29.89
N HIS A 49 2.78 -51.65 -30.62
CA HIS A 49 1.35 -51.91 -30.76
C HIS A 49 0.38 -51.86 -29.56
N GLY A 50 -0.91 -51.64 -29.89
CA GLY A 50 -1.95 -52.48 -29.28
C GLY A 50 -3.39 -51.96 -29.22
N ARG A 51 -4.13 -52.16 -30.33
CA ARG A 51 -5.60 -52.27 -30.44
C ARG A 51 -6.39 -52.58 -29.14
N ARG A 52 -7.57 -51.97 -28.98
CA ARG A 52 -8.88 -52.62 -29.30
C ARG A 52 -10.09 -51.72 -29.02
N ARG A 53 -10.99 -51.72 -30.00
CA ARG A 53 -12.40 -51.32 -29.95
C ARG A 53 -13.23 -52.34 -29.15
N MET A 54 -14.28 -51.91 -28.47
CA MET A 54 -15.71 -52.12 -28.85
C MET A 54 -16.67 -52.15 -27.65
N HIS A 55 -17.78 -51.42 -27.85
CA HIS A 55 -19.17 -51.71 -27.43
C HIS A 55 -19.51 -51.71 -25.93
N SER A 56 -20.75 -51.48 -25.50
CA SER A 56 -21.94 -50.74 -25.93
C SER A 56 -22.97 -50.93 -24.78
N HIS A 57 -24.03 -50.12 -24.76
CA HIS A 57 -25.32 -50.31 -24.05
C HIS A 57 -25.55 -49.68 -22.65
N ASN A 58 -26.48 -48.71 -22.67
CA ASN A 58 -27.69 -48.55 -21.84
C ASN A 58 -27.60 -48.76 -20.31
N HIS A 59 -27.95 -47.74 -19.53
CA HIS A 59 -29.34 -47.53 -19.07
C HIS A 59 -29.51 -46.30 -18.15
N GLN A 60 -30.61 -45.58 -18.39
CA GLN A 60 -31.57 -45.00 -17.44
C GLN A 60 -31.13 -44.02 -16.34
N THR A 61 -31.77 -42.85 -16.43
CA THR A 61 -32.03 -41.83 -15.40
C THR A 61 -32.81 -42.37 -14.19
N PRO A 62 -32.73 -41.67 -13.04
CA PRO A 62 -33.96 -41.01 -12.56
C PRO A 62 -33.76 -39.62 -11.92
N SER A 63 -34.79 -38.79 -12.08
CA SER A 63 -35.02 -37.46 -11.48
C SER A 63 -35.37 -37.50 -9.97
N PRO A 64 -35.30 -36.36 -9.24
CA PRO A 64 -35.43 -36.31 -7.77
C PRO A 64 -36.87 -36.00 -7.28
N PRO A 65 -37.20 -36.25 -5.99
CA PRO A 65 -38.49 -35.90 -5.38
C PRO A 65 -38.47 -34.56 -4.60
N PRO A 66 -39.65 -34.04 -4.18
CA PRO A 66 -39.91 -32.59 -4.12
C PRO A 66 -40.01 -31.94 -2.72
N ALA A 67 -40.19 -30.62 -2.78
CA ALA A 67 -40.35 -29.59 -1.76
C ALA A 67 -41.23 -29.90 -0.52
N ARG A 68 -40.84 -29.31 0.62
CA ARG A 68 -41.64 -29.19 1.84
C ARG A 68 -42.11 -27.75 2.06
N ARG A 69 -43.44 -27.59 2.17
CA ARG A 69 -44.16 -26.43 2.72
C ARG A 69 -44.07 -26.39 4.25
N ARG A 70 -43.93 -25.19 4.84
CA ARG A 70 -44.43 -24.81 6.18
C ARG A 70 -44.99 -23.38 6.08
N ARG A 71 -46.32 -23.25 5.98
CA ARG A 71 -47.27 -22.80 7.02
C ARG A 71 -46.97 -21.39 7.56
N ALA A 72 -47.73 -20.45 7.00
CA ALA A 72 -48.07 -19.17 7.60
C ALA A 72 -49.01 -19.38 8.80
N THR A 73 -48.82 -18.58 9.84
CA THR A 73 -49.82 -18.26 10.86
C THR A 73 -50.08 -16.77 10.76
N GLY A 74 -51.32 -16.43 10.42
CA GLY A 74 -51.81 -15.05 10.45
C GLY A 74 -52.51 -14.76 11.77
N ASP A 75 -52.35 -13.50 12.15
CA ASP A 75 -53.34 -12.61 12.75
C ASP A 75 -53.61 -12.69 14.26
N PHE A 76 -53.27 -11.59 14.96
CA PHE A 76 -54.20 -10.78 15.75
C PHE A 76 -53.50 -9.46 16.13
N GLY A 77 -54.03 -8.34 15.63
CA GLY A 77 -53.64 -6.99 16.02
C GLY A 77 -54.33 -6.50 17.30
N LYS A 78 -53.79 -5.39 17.86
CA LYS A 78 -54.51 -4.22 18.42
C LYS A 78 -53.54 -3.20 19.04
N ASP A 79 -53.37 -2.10 18.34
CA ASP A 79 -53.61 -0.69 18.73
C ASP A 79 -53.25 -0.12 20.14
N LEU A 80 -52.47 0.98 20.07
CA LEU A 80 -52.63 2.31 20.72
C LEU A 80 -51.95 2.59 22.11
N PRO A 81 -51.61 3.88 22.43
CA PRO A 81 -50.24 4.30 22.79
C PRO A 81 -50.18 5.13 24.12
N PRO A 82 -49.38 6.22 24.27
CA PRO A 82 -48.19 6.28 25.13
C PRO A 82 -48.32 7.24 26.33
N GLU A 83 -47.48 7.09 27.36
CA GLU A 83 -47.27 8.16 28.36
C GLU A 83 -45.82 8.38 28.77
N VAL A 84 -45.52 9.68 28.77
CA VAL A 84 -44.39 10.48 29.21
C VAL A 84 -44.18 10.40 30.73
N LEU A 85 -42.93 10.39 31.23
CA LEU A 85 -42.38 11.31 32.27
C LEU A 85 -41.14 10.75 33.02
N ARG A 86 -40.11 11.61 33.03
CA ARG A 86 -39.18 11.96 34.13
C ARG A 86 -38.07 11.01 34.58
N ARG A 87 -36.86 11.49 34.26
CA ARG A 87 -35.69 11.73 35.17
C ARG A 87 -35.89 11.35 36.64
N ARG A 88 -34.96 10.55 37.17
CA ARG A 88 -34.14 10.93 38.34
C ARG A 88 -32.94 10.01 38.55
N ASP A 89 -31.90 10.66 39.05
CA ASP A 89 -30.58 10.16 39.43
C ASP A 89 -30.60 8.98 40.41
N ARG A 90 -29.63 8.08 40.27
CA ARG A 90 -28.68 7.64 41.33
C ARG A 90 -27.83 6.46 40.85
N ALA A 91 -26.52 6.66 40.80
CA ALA A 91 -25.51 5.61 40.96
C ALA A 91 -25.40 5.21 42.46
N PRO A 92 -24.54 4.24 42.85
CA PRO A 92 -24.27 2.93 42.27
C PRO A 92 -24.54 1.83 43.33
N ASN A 93 -24.75 0.57 42.91
CA ASN A 93 -24.56 -0.55 43.82
C ASN A 93 -23.87 -1.72 43.11
N ALA A 94 -22.73 -2.08 43.68
CA ALA A 94 -21.91 -3.22 43.33
C ALA A 94 -22.66 -4.52 43.60
N ILE A 95 -22.74 -5.37 42.57
CA ILE A 95 -22.95 -6.81 42.76
C ILE A 95 -21.91 -7.53 41.89
N SER A 96 -21.00 -8.18 42.59
CA SER A 96 -20.00 -9.11 42.10
C SER A 96 -20.66 -10.23 41.27
N ARG A 97 -20.22 -10.41 40.03
CA ARG A 97 -20.37 -11.66 39.30
C ARG A 97 -19.02 -12.04 38.71
N GLU A 98 -18.38 -13.01 39.36
CA GLU A 98 -17.29 -13.78 38.81
C GLU A 98 -17.77 -14.50 37.55
N ALA A 99 -17.27 -14.10 36.38
CA ALA A 99 -17.39 -14.87 35.16
C ALA A 99 -16.17 -15.79 35.04
N ARG A 100 -16.41 -17.10 35.21
CA ARG A 100 -15.44 -18.17 34.93
C ARG A 100 -15.01 -18.12 33.46
N VAL A 101 -13.71 -18.06 33.25
CA VAL A 101 -13.05 -18.28 31.96
C VAL A 101 -13.18 -19.77 31.57
N PRO A 102 -13.59 -20.12 30.35
CA PRO A 102 -13.55 -21.51 29.89
C PRO A 102 -12.11 -21.92 29.53
N SER A 103 -11.63 -22.99 30.15
CA SER A 103 -10.32 -23.60 29.85
C SER A 103 -10.34 -24.36 28.50
N PRO A 104 -9.22 -24.39 27.74
CA PRO A 104 -9.14 -25.13 26.48
C PRO A 104 -9.08 -26.66 26.70
N PRO A 105 -9.49 -27.48 25.72
CA PRO A 105 -9.65 -28.92 25.88
C PRO A 105 -8.29 -29.65 25.96
N ARG A 106 -8.17 -30.55 26.95
CA ARG A 106 -7.07 -31.48 27.15
C ARG A 106 -7.07 -32.57 26.07
N VAL A 107 -6.00 -32.64 25.27
CA VAL A 107 -5.71 -33.77 24.38
C VAL A 107 -5.16 -34.94 25.20
N ARG A 108 -5.84 -36.09 25.13
CA ARG A 108 -5.43 -37.36 25.75
C ARG A 108 -4.27 -37.98 24.96
N ARG A 109 -3.13 -38.18 25.62
CA ARG A 109 -2.04 -39.07 25.17
C ARG A 109 -2.55 -40.51 25.14
N ARG A 110 -2.48 -41.17 23.97
CA ARG A 110 -2.49 -42.64 23.87
C ARG A 110 -1.05 -43.14 23.91
N GLN A 111 -0.82 -44.09 24.81
CA GLN A 111 0.40 -44.89 24.91
C GLN A 111 0.35 -46.02 23.88
N GLU A 112 1.42 -46.21 23.11
CA GLU A 112 1.73 -47.50 22.48
C GLU A 112 3.20 -47.87 22.79
N LYS A 113 3.39 -49.15 23.11
CA LYS A 113 4.61 -49.80 23.64
C LYS A 113 5.57 -50.21 22.51
N PRO A 114 6.86 -50.46 22.81
CA PRO A 114 7.90 -50.80 21.83
C PRO A 114 8.06 -52.32 21.62
N PRO A 115 8.74 -52.76 20.55
CA PRO A 115 9.54 -53.99 20.53
C PRO A 115 11.00 -53.71 20.11
N LYS A 116 12.00 -54.02 20.95
CA LYS A 116 12.81 -55.27 21.06
C LYS A 116 13.88 -55.47 19.96
N GLU A 117 15.14 -55.34 20.39
CA GLU A 117 16.42 -55.88 19.86
C GLU A 117 16.38 -57.44 19.81
N GLU A 118 17.14 -58.25 19.05
CA GLU A 118 18.52 -58.30 18.45
C GLU A 118 18.55 -59.60 17.53
N PRO A 119 19.64 -60.15 16.89
CA PRO A 119 21.07 -59.78 16.83
C PRO A 119 21.86 -59.94 15.48
N MET A 120 23.00 -59.23 15.43
CA MET A 120 24.38 -59.54 14.94
C MET A 120 24.68 -60.48 13.74
N LEU A 121 25.50 -60.02 12.77
CA LEU A 121 26.69 -60.75 12.29
C LEU A 121 27.70 -59.88 11.48
N SER A 122 28.98 -60.14 11.76
CA SER A 122 30.23 -59.42 11.44
C SER A 122 30.80 -59.61 10.02
N LYS A 123 31.59 -58.63 9.51
CA LYS A 123 33.04 -58.75 9.20
C LYS A 123 33.58 -57.56 8.37
N ASN A 124 34.75 -57.06 8.78
CA ASN A 124 35.72 -56.18 8.08
C ASN A 124 37.03 -57.01 7.88
N PRO A 125 38.15 -56.59 7.22
CA PRO A 125 38.50 -55.33 6.48
C PRO A 125 39.42 -55.45 5.19
N THR A 126 39.47 -54.37 4.36
CA THR A 126 40.61 -53.71 3.58
C THR A 126 41.60 -54.48 2.64
N PRO A 127 42.45 -53.87 1.73
CA PRO A 127 42.85 -52.44 1.55
C PRO A 127 43.04 -51.84 0.10
N TYR A 128 43.21 -50.50 0.08
CA TYR A 128 43.82 -49.48 -0.83
C TYR A 128 44.52 -49.78 -2.19
N VAL A 129 44.45 -48.82 -3.15
CA VAL A 129 45.57 -47.99 -3.71
C VAL A 129 45.08 -46.95 -4.77
N LEU A 130 45.78 -45.81 -4.87
CA LEU A 130 45.57 -44.56 -5.66
C LEU A 130 46.09 -44.58 -7.13
N VAL A 131 45.93 -43.42 -7.82
CA VAL A 131 46.62 -42.79 -9.00
C VAL A 131 45.81 -42.62 -10.33
N PRO A 132 46.15 -41.69 -11.27
CA PRO A 132 45.44 -40.43 -11.63
C PRO A 132 44.86 -40.40 -13.09
N PRO A 133 44.22 -39.31 -13.58
CA PRO A 133 43.58 -39.31 -14.92
C PRO A 133 44.53 -38.84 -16.06
N PRO A 134 44.34 -39.34 -17.30
CA PRO A 134 45.13 -38.93 -18.47
C PRO A 134 44.45 -37.88 -19.36
N GLN A 135 45.27 -37.34 -20.26
CA GLN A 135 45.17 -36.14 -21.07
C GLN A 135 44.26 -36.24 -22.32
N SER A 136 43.83 -35.08 -22.83
CA SER A 136 42.99 -34.87 -24.02
C SER A 136 43.73 -35.06 -25.37
N PRO A 137 43.04 -35.45 -26.46
CA PRO A 137 43.54 -35.37 -27.84
C PRO A 137 42.87 -34.25 -28.70
N PRO A 138 43.41 -33.95 -29.91
CA PRO A 138 43.31 -32.64 -30.60
C PRO A 138 42.24 -32.57 -31.74
N PRO A 139 42.05 -31.40 -32.42
CA PRO A 139 40.85 -31.10 -33.21
C PRO A 139 40.96 -31.42 -34.71
N ILE A 140 39.81 -31.57 -35.38
CA ILE A 140 39.69 -31.77 -36.84
C ILE A 140 38.86 -30.65 -37.48
N GLU A 141 39.35 -30.21 -38.64
CA GLU A 141 38.92 -29.09 -39.47
C GLU A 141 37.59 -29.27 -40.24
N GLY A 142 36.88 -28.15 -40.44
CA GLY A 142 36.43 -27.73 -41.77
C GLY A 142 34.94 -27.91 -42.14
N ARG A 143 34.22 -26.80 -42.35
CA ARG A 143 33.96 -26.21 -43.69
C ARG A 143 32.94 -25.07 -43.66
N ARG A 144 33.22 -24.07 -44.49
CA ARG A 144 32.44 -22.86 -44.79
C ARG A 144 31.12 -23.16 -45.49
N MET A 145 30.07 -22.39 -45.19
CA MET A 145 29.17 -21.83 -46.21
C MET A 145 28.68 -20.42 -45.83
N SER A 146 28.57 -19.59 -46.86
CA SER A 146 28.28 -18.15 -46.84
C SER A 146 26.80 -17.84 -46.92
N SER A 147 26.34 -16.83 -46.19
CA SER A 147 25.35 -15.85 -46.68
C SER A 147 25.33 -14.61 -45.78
N LYS A 148 25.33 -13.41 -46.39
CA LYS A 148 25.14 -12.11 -45.73
C LYS A 148 23.69 -11.67 -45.88
N PRO A 149 23.12 -10.92 -44.91
CA PRO A 149 22.51 -9.62 -45.25
C PRO A 149 22.80 -8.54 -44.14
N PRO A 150 22.18 -7.34 -44.10
CA PRO A 150 22.88 -6.06 -44.24
C PRO A 150 23.01 -5.22 -42.95
N LYS A 151 23.85 -4.19 -43.02
CA LYS A 151 24.25 -3.27 -41.93
C LYS A 151 23.18 -2.21 -41.60
N VAL A 152 22.94 -1.98 -40.31
CA VAL A 152 22.32 -0.75 -39.76
C VAL A 152 23.20 -0.24 -38.60
N ARG A 153 23.47 1.07 -38.58
CA ARG A 153 24.33 1.77 -37.61
C ARG A 153 23.55 2.12 -36.33
N PRO A 154 24.15 2.01 -35.12
CA PRO A 154 23.58 2.59 -33.91
C PRO A 154 24.16 3.98 -33.62
N ILE A 155 23.30 4.87 -33.10
CA ILE A 155 23.61 6.21 -32.58
C ILE A 155 23.35 6.16 -31.06
N THR A 156 24.36 6.49 -30.26
CA THR A 156 24.27 6.69 -28.80
C THR A 156 24.29 8.19 -28.47
N PRO A 157 23.48 8.67 -27.51
CA PRO A 157 23.70 9.97 -26.88
C PRO A 157 24.15 9.85 -25.42
N GLU A 158 25.23 10.56 -25.10
CA GLU A 158 25.75 10.82 -23.75
C GLU A 158 24.93 11.93 -23.05
N PHE A 159 24.72 11.80 -21.74
CA PHE A 159 24.19 12.87 -20.89
C PHE A 159 25.17 13.15 -19.74
N THR A 160 25.56 14.41 -19.61
CA THR A 160 26.41 14.98 -18.54
C THR A 160 25.54 15.78 -17.57
N TYR A 161 25.76 15.60 -16.27
CA TYR A 161 25.13 16.37 -15.17
C TYR A 161 25.98 17.60 -14.80
N PRO A 162 25.36 18.74 -14.43
CA PRO A 162 26.06 19.82 -13.73
C PRO A 162 25.76 19.86 -12.22
N SER A 163 26.83 20.09 -11.47
CA SER A 163 26.92 20.33 -10.03
C SER A 163 26.40 21.71 -9.62
N SER A 164 25.83 21.77 -8.42
CA SER A 164 25.53 22.98 -7.66
C SER A 164 26.77 23.53 -6.98
N ASP A 165 26.92 24.85 -6.92
CA ASP A 165 27.61 25.55 -5.83
C ASP A 165 26.89 26.87 -5.52
N GLN A 166 26.62 27.07 -4.23
CA GLN A 166 26.06 28.27 -3.63
C GLN A 166 27.20 29.18 -3.18
N GLU A 167 27.12 30.48 -3.49
CA GLU A 167 27.81 31.52 -2.72
C GLU A 167 26.85 32.66 -2.33
N LEU A 168 27.12 33.17 -1.13
CA LEU A 168 26.42 34.20 -0.39
C LEU A 168 26.48 35.57 -1.07
N LEU A 169 25.44 36.41 -0.87
CA LEU A 169 25.54 37.72 -0.20
C LEU A 169 24.21 38.49 -0.26
N SER A 170 23.96 39.24 0.80
CA SER A 170 22.75 39.97 1.15
C SER A 170 22.84 41.48 0.75
N PRO A 171 22.00 42.43 1.23
CA PRO A 171 21.07 43.15 0.35
C PRO A 171 21.24 44.69 0.38
N THR A 172 21.05 45.36 -0.74
CA THR A 172 20.72 46.80 -0.88
C THR A 172 20.09 46.98 -2.27
N GLY A 173 19.17 47.88 -2.61
CA GLY A 173 18.52 49.01 -1.98
C GLY A 173 17.88 49.81 -3.13
N ASN A 174 16.64 50.25 -2.94
CA ASN A 174 15.95 51.38 -3.57
C ASN A 174 15.96 51.60 -5.10
N ALA A 175 14.73 51.49 -5.62
CA ALA A 175 13.93 52.58 -6.19
C ALA A 175 14.36 53.31 -7.48
N SER A 176 13.32 53.50 -8.33
CA SER A 176 13.12 54.60 -9.28
C SER A 176 14.02 54.57 -10.52
N GLN A 177 13.64 55.02 -11.71
CA GLN A 177 12.41 55.53 -12.32
C GLN A 177 12.76 55.70 -13.82
N LEU A 178 11.72 55.82 -14.64
CA LEU A 178 11.67 56.62 -15.88
C LEU A 178 12.14 56.07 -17.26
N LYS A 179 11.15 56.17 -18.17
CA LYS A 179 11.16 56.55 -19.60
C LYS A 179 11.53 55.46 -20.63
N ARG A 180 10.55 54.93 -21.37
CA ARG A 180 9.91 55.45 -22.61
C ARG A 180 10.91 55.65 -23.77
N SER A 181 10.85 54.76 -24.76
CA SER A 181 10.67 55.13 -26.18
C SER A 181 10.28 53.93 -27.03
N LYS A 182 9.29 54.17 -27.91
CA LYS A 182 8.71 53.29 -28.92
C LYS A 182 9.68 53.09 -30.11
N SER A 183 9.62 51.93 -30.78
CA SER A 183 9.24 51.84 -32.21
C SER A 183 9.36 50.41 -32.78
N ASP A 184 8.25 49.98 -33.37
CA ASP A 184 7.95 48.97 -34.38
C ASP A 184 9.06 48.20 -35.12
N GLY A 185 8.73 46.94 -35.45
CA GLY A 185 9.38 46.15 -36.50
C GLY A 185 9.03 44.66 -36.45
N SER A 186 7.91 44.28 -37.05
CA SER A 186 7.38 42.91 -37.15
C SER A 186 8.07 42.05 -38.22
N SER A 187 8.39 40.78 -37.92
CA SER A 187 8.38 39.66 -38.88
C SER A 187 8.48 38.28 -38.19
N HIS A 188 7.49 37.41 -38.46
CA HIS A 188 7.45 35.95 -38.20
C HIS A 188 8.59 35.21 -38.95
N PRO A 189 9.03 33.94 -38.67
CA PRO A 189 8.18 32.77 -38.33
C PRO A 189 8.80 31.59 -37.49
N VAL A 190 7.91 30.66 -37.09
CA VAL A 190 8.06 29.17 -36.99
C VAL A 190 9.21 28.57 -36.17
N ARG A 191 8.84 27.90 -35.05
CA ARG A 191 9.44 26.61 -34.64
C ARG A 191 8.37 25.64 -34.07
N PRO A 192 8.60 24.32 -34.25
CA PRO A 192 7.66 23.26 -33.90
C PRO A 192 7.80 22.76 -32.46
N THR A 193 6.79 21.95 -32.15
CA THR A 193 6.35 21.17 -30.99
C THR A 193 7.35 20.24 -30.25
N LEU A 194 6.92 19.90 -29.02
CA LEU A 194 7.29 18.80 -28.08
C LEU A 194 8.39 19.12 -27.04
N VAL A 195 8.32 18.80 -25.74
CA VAL A 195 7.35 18.20 -24.80
C VAL A 195 7.89 18.50 -23.39
N GLY A 196 7.01 18.73 -22.41
CA GLY A 196 7.38 18.69 -20.98
C GLY A 196 6.51 19.60 -20.11
N ALA A 197 5.26 19.22 -19.88
CA ALA A 197 4.35 19.95 -18.99
C ALA A 197 4.01 19.10 -17.77
N HIS A 198 4.73 19.34 -16.66
CA HIS A 198 4.14 19.29 -15.33
C HIS A 198 3.13 20.44 -15.25
N GLY A 199 1.86 20.13 -15.01
CA GLY A 199 0.78 21.11 -14.92
C GLY A 199 0.25 21.23 -13.50
N ASP A 200 0.82 22.13 -12.71
CA ASP A 200 0.05 22.92 -11.75
C ASP A 200 -0.99 23.72 -12.55
N TRP A 201 -2.26 23.74 -12.13
CA TRP A 201 -2.95 24.89 -11.53
C TRP A 201 -4.47 24.75 -11.66
N ALA A 202 -5.12 24.52 -10.51
CA ALA A 202 -6.50 24.93 -10.27
C ALA A 202 -6.52 26.45 -10.04
N ARG A 203 -7.58 27.10 -10.53
CA ARG A 203 -7.94 28.55 -10.48
C ARG A 203 -7.60 29.34 -11.74
N ARG A 204 -8.63 29.58 -12.57
CA ARG A 204 -9.02 30.92 -13.04
C ARG A 204 -10.39 30.90 -13.76
N SER A 205 -11.39 31.39 -13.01
CA SER A 205 -12.39 32.39 -13.39
C SER A 205 -12.79 32.51 -14.86
N TRP A 206 -14.06 32.21 -15.13
CA TRP A 206 -14.81 32.72 -16.27
C TRP A 206 -15.05 34.23 -16.10
N SER A 207 -14.69 35.05 -17.10
CA SER A 207 -15.20 36.42 -17.24
C SER A 207 -15.12 36.89 -18.72
N ASN A 208 -16.26 37.40 -19.21
CA ASN A 208 -16.61 38.01 -20.51
C ASN A 208 -15.54 38.91 -21.17
N ALA A 209 -15.50 39.26 -22.47
CA ALA A 209 -16.48 39.38 -23.58
C ALA A 209 -15.71 39.26 -24.93
N SER A 210 -16.28 39.07 -26.13
CA SER A 210 -17.14 40.03 -26.84
C SER A 210 -17.80 39.48 -28.15
N GLN A 211 -19.11 39.73 -28.26
CA GLN A 211 -19.96 40.00 -29.45
C GLN A 211 -19.92 39.07 -30.69
N SER A 212 -20.96 38.21 -30.79
CA SER A 212 -21.89 38.21 -31.94
C SER A 212 -23.21 37.57 -31.51
N SER A 213 -24.31 38.27 -31.77
CA SER A 213 -25.70 37.90 -31.43
C SER A 213 -26.19 36.70 -32.24
N TYR A 214 -26.84 35.71 -31.60
CA TYR A 214 -28.15 35.09 -31.95
C TYR A 214 -28.45 33.96 -30.93
N LEU A 215 -29.62 34.04 -30.26
CA LEU A 215 -30.24 33.07 -29.32
C LEU A 215 -29.46 32.77 -28.02
N GLY A 216 -29.96 33.28 -26.88
CA GLY A 216 -29.35 33.09 -25.57
C GLY A 216 -29.24 31.61 -25.17
N ASP A 217 -28.03 31.18 -24.83
CA ASP A 217 -27.80 29.88 -24.20
C ASP A 217 -28.51 29.87 -22.84
N LYS A 218 -29.61 29.12 -22.74
CA LYS A 218 -30.28 28.86 -21.46
C LYS A 218 -29.37 27.95 -20.64
N THR A 219 -28.72 28.51 -19.62
CA THR A 219 -28.02 27.73 -18.60
C THR A 219 -29.03 27.15 -17.61
N TYR A 220 -28.87 25.87 -17.25
CA TYR A 220 -29.69 25.26 -16.21
C TYR A 220 -29.34 25.86 -14.85
N GLN A 221 -30.36 26.20 -14.07
CA GLN A 221 -30.19 26.74 -12.72
C GLN A 221 -30.82 25.79 -11.71
N TYR A 222 -30.02 25.33 -10.75
CA TYR A 222 -30.50 24.48 -9.67
C TYR A 222 -31.43 25.25 -8.74
N ARG A 223 -32.54 24.60 -8.37
CA ARG A 223 -33.39 25.08 -7.27
C ARG A 223 -32.79 24.60 -5.95
N PRO A 224 -32.75 25.43 -4.88
CA PRO A 224 -32.26 24.98 -3.58
C PRO A 224 -32.98 23.72 -3.08
N LEU A 225 -32.26 22.84 -2.40
CA LEU A 225 -32.83 21.69 -1.74
C LEU A 225 -33.36 22.08 -0.36
N ALA A 226 -34.45 21.43 0.06
CA ALA A 226 -34.86 21.46 1.45
C ALA A 226 -33.97 20.51 2.27
N ASP A 227 -34.05 20.61 3.60
CA ASP A 227 -33.36 19.67 4.47
C ASP A 227 -33.79 18.22 4.18
N MET A 228 -32.88 17.27 4.36
CA MET A 228 -33.09 15.85 4.10
C MET A 228 -33.69 15.53 2.72
N SER A 229 -33.40 16.36 1.71
CA SER A 229 -33.92 16.19 0.34
C SER A 229 -32.79 15.96 -0.67
N ILE A 230 -33.13 15.26 -1.75
CA ILE A 230 -32.20 14.95 -2.84
C ILE A 230 -32.84 15.24 -4.20
N ARG A 231 -32.00 15.36 -5.23
CA ARG A 231 -32.45 15.39 -6.63
C ARG A 231 -32.27 14.03 -7.28
N LEU A 232 -33.31 13.54 -7.93
CA LEU A 232 -33.28 12.37 -8.80
C LEU A 232 -33.40 12.81 -10.25
N ILE A 233 -32.71 12.10 -11.14
CA ILE A 233 -32.70 12.33 -12.57
C ILE A 233 -33.58 11.28 -13.23
N ARG A 234 -34.68 11.70 -13.86
CA ARG A 234 -35.51 10.82 -14.68
C ARG A 234 -34.94 10.78 -16.08
N ILE A 235 -34.34 9.65 -16.46
CA ILE A 235 -33.80 9.42 -17.80
C ILE A 235 -34.91 8.92 -18.72
N SER A 236 -35.10 9.57 -19.87
CA SER A 236 -36.11 9.17 -20.85
C SER A 236 -35.77 7.83 -21.54
N PRO A 237 -36.79 7.06 -21.97
CA PRO A 237 -36.60 5.77 -22.65
C PRO A 237 -35.72 5.84 -23.91
N GLU A 238 -35.16 4.70 -24.32
CA GLU A 238 -34.32 4.47 -25.51
C GLU A 238 -35.10 4.60 -26.85
N ARG A 239 -35.89 5.65 -27.01
CA ARG A 239 -36.62 5.95 -28.27
C ARG A 239 -35.97 7.06 -29.09
N LYS A 240 -35.05 7.82 -28.48
CA LYS A 240 -34.36 8.97 -29.10
C LYS A 240 -32.85 8.80 -28.97
N THR A 241 -32.12 9.25 -29.99
CA THR A 241 -30.65 9.28 -30.00
C THR A 241 -30.09 10.21 -28.92
N MET A 242 -30.71 11.37 -28.71
CA MET A 242 -30.38 12.31 -27.64
C MET A 242 -30.95 11.83 -26.29
N ILE A 243 -30.13 11.83 -25.25
CA ILE A 243 -30.56 11.55 -23.87
C ILE A 243 -31.27 12.79 -23.32
N LYS A 244 -32.54 12.60 -22.91
CA LYS A 244 -33.36 13.64 -22.29
C LYS A 244 -33.64 13.28 -20.84
N CYS A 245 -33.48 14.26 -19.96
CA CYS A 245 -33.65 14.10 -18.52
C CYS A 245 -34.57 15.17 -17.93
N GLU A 246 -35.17 14.84 -16.79
CA GLU A 246 -35.91 15.74 -15.91
C GLU A 246 -35.33 15.60 -14.50
N ILE A 247 -35.27 16.71 -13.74
CA ILE A 247 -34.78 16.69 -12.37
C ILE A 247 -35.96 16.76 -11.41
N ILE A 248 -36.02 15.80 -10.48
CA ILE A 248 -37.12 15.67 -9.51
C ILE A 248 -36.55 15.83 -8.12
N HIS A 249 -37.15 16.73 -7.34
CA HIS A 249 -36.83 16.92 -5.94
C HIS A 249 -37.66 15.95 -5.10
N VAL A 250 -37.00 15.18 -4.23
CA VAL A 250 -37.66 14.20 -3.36
C VAL A 250 -37.13 14.29 -1.94
N SER A 251 -37.98 13.99 -0.96
CA SER A 251 -37.53 13.76 0.41
C SER A 251 -36.78 12.43 0.49
N LEU A 252 -35.71 12.39 1.28
CA LEU A 252 -34.95 11.18 1.56
C LEU A 252 -35.64 10.28 2.61
N GLU A 253 -36.65 10.78 3.30
CA GLU A 253 -37.43 10.01 4.29
C GLU A 253 -38.34 8.97 3.62
N ASP A 254 -38.94 9.33 2.48
CA ASP A 254 -39.81 8.45 1.68
C ASP A 254 -39.51 8.64 0.18
N PRO A 255 -38.32 8.21 -0.29
CA PRO A 255 -37.95 8.39 -1.69
C PRO A 255 -38.69 7.35 -2.57
N PRO A 256 -39.05 7.69 -3.82
CA PRO A 256 -39.49 6.69 -4.78
C PRO A 256 -38.37 5.68 -5.05
N ARG A 257 -38.65 4.55 -5.71
CA ARG A 257 -37.58 3.63 -6.12
C ARG A 257 -36.65 4.30 -7.14
N TYR A 258 -35.35 4.28 -6.88
CA TYR A 258 -34.31 4.79 -7.77
C TYR A 258 -33.06 3.92 -7.75
N VAL A 259 -32.23 4.10 -8.78
CA VAL A 259 -30.90 3.48 -8.90
C VAL A 259 -29.83 4.53 -8.58
N ALA A 260 -28.90 4.26 -7.66
CA ALA A 260 -27.74 5.13 -7.46
C ALA A 260 -26.61 4.71 -8.41
N ILE A 261 -26.02 5.66 -9.13
CA ILE A 261 -24.92 5.37 -10.07
C ILE A 261 -23.58 5.57 -9.39
N SER A 262 -22.74 4.53 -9.45
CA SER A 262 -21.35 4.55 -9.02
C SER A 262 -20.42 4.47 -10.23
N TYR A 263 -19.65 5.52 -10.52
CA TYR A 263 -18.86 5.60 -11.76
C TYR A 263 -17.61 6.47 -11.62
N ALA A 264 -16.55 6.15 -12.37
CA ALA A 264 -15.40 7.04 -12.50
C ALA A 264 -15.74 8.22 -13.43
N TRP A 265 -15.49 9.46 -12.99
CA TRP A 265 -15.85 10.66 -13.75
C TRP A 265 -15.18 10.73 -15.14
N GLY A 266 -14.00 10.11 -15.31
CA GLY A 266 -13.22 10.13 -16.55
C GLY A 266 -12.52 11.47 -16.79
N ASP A 267 -12.07 11.71 -18.04
CA ASP A 267 -11.51 13.01 -18.41
C ASP A 267 -12.62 14.09 -18.41
N PRO A 268 -12.54 15.14 -17.57
CA PRO A 268 -13.54 16.21 -17.54
C PRO A 268 -13.62 16.99 -18.85
N ARG A 269 -12.61 16.87 -19.73
CA ARG A 269 -12.62 17.50 -21.06
C ARG A 269 -13.38 16.68 -22.10
N ASP A 270 -13.49 15.37 -21.91
CA ASP A 270 -14.24 14.51 -22.81
C ASP A 270 -15.72 14.52 -22.42
N THR A 271 -16.49 15.38 -23.08
CA THR A 271 -17.91 15.61 -22.74
C THR A 271 -18.85 15.24 -23.87
N ARG A 272 -20.08 14.88 -23.51
CA ARG A 272 -21.20 14.63 -24.42
C ARG A 272 -22.39 15.46 -23.97
N ARG A 273 -23.24 15.87 -24.92
CA ARG A 273 -24.42 16.70 -24.63
C ARG A 273 -25.60 15.83 -24.25
N ILE A 274 -26.34 16.26 -23.23
CA ILE A 274 -27.67 15.77 -22.86
C ILE A 274 -28.62 16.98 -22.78
N GLU A 275 -29.93 16.71 -22.75
CA GLU A 275 -30.95 17.75 -22.59
C GLU A 275 -31.66 17.57 -21.24
N VAL A 276 -31.57 18.55 -20.36
CA VAL A 276 -32.24 18.55 -19.05
C VAL A 276 -33.29 19.65 -19.02
N GLU A 277 -34.57 19.29 -18.93
CA GLU A 277 -35.69 20.24 -18.94
C GLU A 277 -35.64 21.25 -20.10
N GLY A 278 -35.20 20.80 -21.28
CA GLY A 278 -35.04 21.63 -22.48
C GLY A 278 -33.76 22.47 -22.53
N CYS A 279 -32.89 22.39 -21.52
CA CYS A 279 -31.59 23.04 -21.49
C CYS A 279 -30.48 22.05 -21.89
N PRO A 280 -29.61 22.38 -22.86
CA PRO A 280 -28.47 21.54 -23.20
C PRO A 280 -27.41 21.61 -22.10
N ILE A 281 -27.00 20.46 -21.56
CA ILE A 281 -25.94 20.34 -20.55
C ILE A 281 -24.87 19.39 -21.07
N SER A 282 -23.60 19.72 -20.83
CA SER A 282 -22.47 18.83 -21.10
C SER A 282 -22.18 17.98 -19.87
N VAL A 283 -22.15 16.67 -20.05
CA VAL A 283 -21.72 15.69 -19.03
C VAL A 283 -20.49 14.94 -19.51
N SER A 284 -19.72 14.32 -18.63
CA SER A 284 -18.58 13.52 -19.06
C SER A 284 -19.01 12.34 -19.94
N ALA A 285 -18.14 11.89 -20.84
CA ALA A 285 -18.39 10.74 -21.70
C ALA A 285 -18.68 9.47 -20.87
N SER A 286 -18.03 9.35 -19.70
CA SER A 286 -18.30 8.26 -18.74
C SER A 286 -19.74 8.29 -18.23
N LEU A 287 -20.23 9.44 -17.76
CA LEU A 287 -21.62 9.58 -17.29
C LEU A 287 -22.63 9.35 -18.42
N HIS A 288 -22.35 9.87 -19.62
CA HIS A 288 -23.19 9.62 -20.78
C HIS A 288 -23.27 8.11 -21.11
N GLY A 289 -22.15 7.39 -21.05
CA GLY A 289 -22.09 5.94 -21.21
C GLY A 289 -22.92 5.20 -20.15
N ALA A 290 -22.80 5.59 -18.87
CA ALA A 290 -23.60 5.03 -17.79
C ALA A 290 -25.11 5.25 -18.01
N PHE A 291 -25.52 6.47 -18.40
CA PHE A 291 -26.91 6.76 -18.74
C PHE A 291 -27.39 5.91 -19.91
N GLN A 292 -26.57 5.74 -20.94
CA GLN A 292 -26.92 4.90 -22.08
C GLN A 292 -27.11 3.43 -21.69
N ALA A 293 -26.22 2.88 -20.86
CA ALA A 293 -26.32 1.50 -20.38
C ALA A 293 -27.52 1.25 -19.45
N LEU A 294 -27.96 2.28 -18.72
CA LEU A 294 -29.12 2.19 -17.80
C LEU A 294 -30.46 2.44 -18.48
N ARG A 295 -30.50 3.08 -19.66
CA ARG A 295 -31.75 3.35 -20.38
C ARG A 295 -32.48 2.05 -20.71
N GLN A 296 -33.79 2.08 -20.53
CA GLN A 296 -34.68 1.00 -20.94
C GLN A 296 -35.41 1.39 -22.22
N ARG A 297 -35.84 0.38 -23.00
CA ARG A 297 -36.52 0.61 -24.29
C ARG A 297 -37.85 1.34 -24.16
N ALA A 298 -38.62 1.04 -23.11
CA ALA A 298 -40.00 1.51 -22.98
C ALA A 298 -40.22 2.46 -21.81
N GLU A 299 -39.48 2.30 -20.71
CA GLU A 299 -39.74 2.99 -19.44
C GLU A 299 -38.62 3.97 -19.08
N SER A 300 -38.98 5.03 -18.34
CA SER A 300 -38.00 5.97 -17.79
C SER A 300 -37.36 5.37 -16.55
N VAL A 301 -36.07 5.64 -16.34
CA VAL A 301 -35.36 5.20 -15.14
C VAL A 301 -35.10 6.41 -14.24
N LEU A 302 -35.39 6.27 -12.96
CA LEU A 302 -35.01 7.26 -11.95
C LEU A 302 -33.64 6.89 -11.39
N VAL A 303 -32.70 7.83 -11.46
CA VAL A 303 -31.36 7.64 -10.95
C VAL A 303 -30.93 8.76 -10.03
N TRP A 304 -30.06 8.44 -9.08
CA TRP A 304 -29.25 9.45 -8.38
C TRP A 304 -27.82 9.40 -8.93
N VAL A 305 -27.23 10.55 -9.23
CA VAL A 305 -25.84 10.65 -9.65
C VAL A 305 -25.23 11.97 -9.20
N ASP A 306 -24.12 11.91 -8.48
CA ASP A 306 -23.44 13.05 -7.85
C ASP A 306 -23.26 14.26 -8.80
N ALA A 307 -22.87 14.06 -10.05
CA ALA A 307 -22.57 15.13 -11.00
C ALA A 307 -23.78 15.96 -11.46
N LEU A 308 -25.02 15.46 -11.31
CA LEU A 308 -26.25 16.17 -11.67
C LEU A 308 -27.25 16.31 -10.52
N SER A 309 -27.20 15.40 -9.54
CA SER A 309 -28.06 15.45 -8.37
C SER A 309 -27.61 16.51 -7.36
N ILE A 310 -26.32 16.86 -7.37
CA ILE A 310 -25.70 17.85 -6.48
C ILE A 310 -25.29 19.06 -7.31
N ASP A 311 -25.59 20.26 -6.81
CA ASP A 311 -25.00 21.49 -7.33
C ASP A 311 -23.53 21.56 -6.91
N GLN A 312 -22.66 21.04 -7.78
CA GLN A 312 -21.21 20.98 -7.56
C GLN A 312 -20.56 22.37 -7.39
N GLN A 313 -21.25 23.46 -7.74
CA GLN A 313 -20.76 24.83 -7.55
C GLN A 313 -21.10 25.38 -6.16
N ASN A 314 -22.13 24.84 -5.50
CA ASN A 314 -22.52 25.19 -4.16
C ASN A 314 -21.81 24.29 -3.13
N ARG A 315 -20.82 24.83 -2.43
CA ARG A 315 -20.01 24.08 -1.45
C ARG A 315 -20.80 23.64 -0.22
N GLU A 316 -21.77 24.44 0.21
CA GLU A 316 -22.63 24.11 1.37
C GLU A 316 -23.55 22.95 0.99
N GLU A 317 -24.22 23.04 -0.16
CA GLU A 317 -25.05 21.93 -0.67
C GLU A 317 -24.20 20.67 -0.88
N ARG A 318 -23.00 20.78 -1.46
CA ARG A 318 -22.10 19.64 -1.63
C ARG A 318 -21.75 18.97 -0.30
N ALA A 319 -21.40 19.77 0.70
CA ALA A 319 -21.08 19.26 2.04
C ALA A 319 -22.27 18.52 2.66
N GLU A 320 -23.47 19.11 2.61
CA GLU A 320 -24.70 18.48 3.09
C GLU A 320 -25.01 17.18 2.35
N GLN A 321 -24.94 17.17 1.01
CA GLN A 321 -25.21 15.97 0.22
C GLN A 321 -24.17 14.86 0.46
N VAL A 322 -22.90 15.20 0.68
CA VAL A 322 -21.86 14.24 1.10
C VAL A 322 -22.22 13.59 2.44
N GLN A 323 -22.76 14.35 3.39
CA GLN A 323 -23.24 13.80 4.66
C GLN A 323 -24.45 12.87 4.49
N LEU A 324 -25.28 13.11 3.47
CA LEU A 324 -26.45 12.29 3.16
C LEU A 324 -26.13 11.06 2.29
N MET A 325 -24.95 10.98 1.64
CA MET A 325 -24.55 9.84 0.80
C MET A 325 -24.80 8.46 1.43
N PRO A 326 -24.54 8.22 2.72
CA PRO A 326 -24.78 6.90 3.31
C PRO A 326 -26.26 6.52 3.24
N SER A 327 -27.15 7.46 3.52
CA SER A 327 -28.61 7.30 3.40
C SER A 327 -29.06 7.22 1.94
N ILE A 328 -28.42 7.95 1.03
CA ILE A 328 -28.73 7.91 -0.41
C ILE A 328 -28.41 6.53 -1.01
N TYR A 329 -27.23 5.98 -0.75
CA TYR A 329 -26.88 4.66 -1.29
C TYR A 329 -27.65 3.54 -0.60
N SER A 330 -27.93 3.65 0.70
CA SER A 330 -28.69 2.65 1.44
C SER A 330 -30.20 2.68 1.20
N ASN A 331 -30.77 3.79 0.74
CA ASN A 331 -32.18 3.87 0.33
C ASN A 331 -32.41 3.56 -1.16
N ALA A 332 -31.35 3.47 -1.97
CA ALA A 332 -31.47 3.09 -3.36
C ALA A 332 -32.00 1.64 -3.49
N ASP A 333 -32.81 1.40 -4.52
CA ASP A 333 -33.30 0.05 -4.86
C ASP A 333 -32.13 -0.84 -5.30
N SER A 334 -31.18 -0.25 -6.04
CA SER A 334 -29.89 -0.87 -6.37
C SER A 334 -28.83 0.20 -6.68
N VAL A 335 -27.56 -0.22 -6.62
CA VAL A 335 -26.40 0.57 -7.05
C VAL A 335 -25.89 0.01 -8.38
N ALA A 336 -25.84 0.87 -9.39
CA ALA A 336 -25.28 0.55 -10.69
C ALA A 336 -23.82 1.01 -10.78
N ILE A 337 -22.90 0.06 -10.70
CA ILE A 337 -21.48 0.31 -10.93
C ILE A 337 -21.24 0.39 -12.44
N TRP A 338 -20.68 1.50 -12.92
CA TRP A 338 -20.27 1.66 -14.32
C TRP A 338 -18.75 1.59 -14.42
N LEU A 339 -18.23 0.50 -15.01
CA LEU A 339 -16.81 0.31 -15.26
C LEU A 339 -16.31 0.97 -16.54
N GLY A 340 -17.20 1.53 -17.38
CA GLY A 340 -16.84 2.12 -18.67
C GLY A 340 -17.34 1.33 -19.88
N PRO A 341 -17.01 1.77 -21.10
CA PRO A 341 -17.42 1.12 -22.35
C PRO A 341 -16.83 -0.30 -22.50
N GLU A 342 -17.35 -1.02 -23.50
CA GLU A 342 -16.81 -2.30 -23.92
C GLU A 342 -15.50 -2.08 -24.70
N GLU A 343 -14.39 -2.24 -23.99
CA GLU A 343 -13.01 -2.07 -24.48
C GLU A 343 -12.12 -3.13 -23.81
N ASP A 344 -10.89 -3.30 -24.30
CA ASP A 344 -9.86 -4.22 -23.75
C ASP A 344 -10.36 -5.66 -23.53
N ASP A 345 -11.14 -6.17 -24.49
CA ASP A 345 -11.76 -7.50 -24.45
C ASP A 345 -12.61 -7.76 -23.19
N SER A 346 -13.18 -6.70 -22.61
CA SER A 346 -13.99 -6.76 -21.38
C SER A 346 -15.14 -7.76 -21.46
N SER A 347 -15.76 -8.00 -22.62
CA SER A 347 -16.76 -9.07 -22.78
C SER A 347 -16.17 -10.47 -22.50
N SER A 348 -14.92 -10.73 -22.91
CA SER A 348 -14.22 -11.97 -22.57
C SER A 348 -13.86 -12.02 -21.08
N ALA A 349 -13.41 -10.90 -20.51
CA ALA A 349 -13.15 -10.79 -19.07
C ALA A 349 -14.39 -11.14 -18.24
N MET A 350 -15.55 -10.56 -18.59
CA MET A 350 -16.83 -10.79 -17.93
C MET A 350 -17.28 -12.26 -18.04
N ASN A 351 -17.05 -12.89 -19.20
CA ASN A 351 -17.31 -14.31 -19.36
C ASN A 351 -16.38 -15.16 -18.48
N LEU A 352 -15.08 -14.86 -18.42
CA LEU A 352 -14.16 -15.59 -17.55
C LEU A 352 -14.53 -15.44 -16.07
N LEU A 353 -14.85 -14.23 -15.61
CA LEU A 353 -15.32 -13.97 -14.24
C LEU A 353 -16.53 -14.83 -13.90
N ARG A 354 -17.53 -14.90 -14.79
CA ARG A 354 -18.71 -15.75 -14.62
C ARG A 354 -18.34 -17.23 -14.46
N HIS A 355 -17.54 -17.78 -15.37
CA HIS A 355 -17.14 -19.19 -15.30
C HIS A 355 -16.31 -19.51 -14.04
N VAL A 356 -15.40 -18.62 -13.64
CA VAL A 356 -14.61 -18.79 -12.43
C VAL A 356 -15.50 -18.76 -11.19
N ALA A 357 -16.46 -17.82 -11.11
CA ALA A 357 -17.41 -17.73 -10.01
C ALA A 357 -18.30 -18.99 -9.90
N GLU A 358 -18.85 -19.46 -11.03
CA GLU A 358 -19.65 -20.69 -11.09
C GLU A 358 -18.88 -21.93 -10.61
N GLN A 359 -17.57 -21.96 -10.86
CA GLN A 359 -16.69 -23.08 -10.50
C GLN A 359 -15.87 -22.83 -9.23
N ALA A 360 -16.14 -21.76 -8.47
CA ALA A 360 -15.32 -21.34 -7.33
C ALA A 360 -15.19 -22.38 -6.19
N LYS A 361 -16.05 -23.41 -6.19
CA LYS A 361 -16.04 -24.56 -5.27
C LYS A 361 -15.14 -25.72 -5.71
N TYR A 362 -14.63 -25.70 -6.95
CA TYR A 362 -13.85 -26.79 -7.54
C TYR A 362 -12.45 -26.29 -7.93
N PRO A 363 -11.46 -26.33 -7.00
CA PRO A 363 -10.13 -25.75 -7.22
C PRO A 363 -9.46 -26.21 -8.52
N ASP A 364 -9.44 -27.51 -8.81
CA ASP A 364 -8.82 -28.06 -10.02
C ASP A 364 -9.44 -27.51 -11.32
N VAL A 365 -10.74 -27.23 -11.31
CA VAL A 365 -11.45 -26.63 -12.45
C VAL A 365 -11.01 -25.18 -12.62
N VAL A 366 -10.96 -24.41 -11.53
CA VAL A 366 -10.47 -23.02 -11.54
C VAL A 366 -9.02 -22.97 -12.02
N SER A 367 -8.13 -23.81 -11.51
CA SER A 367 -6.73 -23.88 -11.96
C SER A 367 -6.59 -24.12 -13.46
N ARG A 368 -7.46 -24.95 -14.04
CA ARG A 368 -7.54 -25.19 -15.50
C ARG A 368 -8.13 -24.00 -16.25
N LEU A 369 -9.17 -23.36 -15.74
CA LEU A 369 -9.75 -22.13 -16.32
C LEU A 369 -8.71 -21.01 -16.37
N LEU A 370 -7.96 -20.80 -15.29
CA LEU A 370 -6.85 -19.84 -15.25
C LEU A 370 -5.75 -20.20 -16.25
N ALA A 371 -5.49 -21.49 -16.48
CA ALA A 371 -4.48 -21.94 -17.45
C ALA A 371 -4.92 -21.65 -18.88
N ALA A 372 -6.20 -21.91 -19.18
CA ALA A 372 -6.80 -21.62 -20.46
C ALA A 372 -6.86 -20.10 -20.69
N GLY A 373 -7.31 -19.34 -19.68
CA GLY A 373 -7.41 -17.89 -19.66
C GLY A 373 -6.08 -17.19 -19.93
N ALA A 374 -4.98 -17.73 -19.38
CA ALA A 374 -3.64 -17.22 -19.65
C ALA A 374 -3.19 -17.45 -21.10
N ARG A 375 -3.62 -18.57 -21.73
CA ARG A 375 -3.25 -18.93 -23.11
C ARG A 375 -4.08 -18.20 -24.16
N ASN A 376 -5.35 -17.96 -23.90
CA ASN A 376 -6.28 -17.36 -24.86
C ASN A 376 -6.42 -15.83 -24.71
N GLY A 377 -5.84 -15.23 -23.66
CA GLY A 377 -5.87 -13.78 -23.43
C GLY A 377 -6.96 -13.31 -22.47
N ASP A 378 -7.90 -14.17 -22.06
CA ASP A 378 -9.01 -13.76 -21.17
C ASP A 378 -8.50 -13.26 -19.81
N LEU A 379 -7.39 -13.82 -19.31
CA LEU A 379 -6.79 -13.36 -18.06
C LEU A 379 -6.22 -11.94 -18.19
N ALA A 380 -5.67 -11.60 -19.36
CA ALA A 380 -5.22 -10.24 -19.67
C ALA A 380 -6.41 -9.27 -19.69
N ALA A 381 -7.54 -9.69 -20.26
CA ALA A 381 -8.76 -8.90 -20.27
C ALA A 381 -9.30 -8.64 -18.84
N VAL A 382 -9.25 -9.63 -17.94
CA VAL A 382 -9.61 -9.43 -16.53
C VAL A 382 -8.65 -8.45 -15.84
N VAL A 383 -7.35 -8.55 -16.12
CA VAL A 383 -6.34 -7.61 -15.61
C VAL A 383 -6.67 -6.18 -16.03
N SER A 384 -6.90 -5.93 -17.32
CA SER A 384 -7.30 -4.61 -17.83
C SER A 384 -8.60 -4.11 -17.18
N LEU A 385 -9.58 -4.99 -16.98
CA LEU A 385 -10.85 -4.63 -16.32
C LEU A 385 -10.67 -4.25 -14.84
N PHE A 386 -9.75 -4.91 -14.13
CA PHE A 386 -9.46 -4.67 -12.70
C PHE A 386 -8.56 -3.47 -12.46
N GLU A 387 -7.85 -2.98 -13.49
CA GLU A 387 -7.01 -1.79 -13.42
C GLU A 387 -7.74 -0.49 -13.78
N ARG A 388 -9.00 -0.57 -14.25
CA ARG A 388 -9.81 0.62 -14.56
C ARG A 388 -9.92 1.56 -13.36
N ASP A 389 -9.88 2.86 -13.62
CA ASP A 389 -9.82 3.94 -12.62
C ASP A 389 -10.90 3.86 -11.53
N TYR A 390 -12.06 3.29 -11.85
CA TYR A 390 -13.16 3.06 -10.91
C TYR A 390 -12.67 2.43 -9.60
N TRP A 391 -11.88 1.36 -9.67
CA TRP A 391 -11.43 0.58 -8.52
C TRP A 391 -10.50 1.37 -7.59
N ARG A 392 -9.81 2.39 -8.12
CA ARG A 392 -8.86 3.17 -7.34
C ARG A 392 -9.53 4.24 -6.48
N ARG A 393 -10.77 4.64 -6.79
CA ARG A 393 -11.43 5.77 -6.14
C ARG A 393 -11.77 5.46 -4.68
N LEU A 394 -11.65 6.47 -3.81
CA LEU A 394 -12.06 6.34 -2.42
C LEU A 394 -13.58 6.30 -2.27
N TRP A 395 -14.28 7.14 -3.04
CA TRP A 395 -15.74 7.25 -2.96
C TRP A 395 -16.45 5.91 -3.15
N VAL A 396 -15.95 5.04 -4.04
CA VAL A 396 -16.57 3.73 -4.30
C VAL A 396 -16.66 2.83 -3.07
N VAL A 397 -15.83 3.07 -2.05
CA VAL A 397 -15.86 2.30 -0.79
C VAL A 397 -17.21 2.44 -0.11
N GLN A 398 -17.69 3.67 0.14
CA GLN A 398 -18.98 3.87 0.80
C GLN A 398 -20.16 3.55 -0.12
N GLU A 399 -20.00 3.72 -1.44
CA GLU A 399 -21.04 3.45 -2.43
C GLU A 399 -21.35 1.94 -2.52
N VAL A 400 -20.31 1.10 -2.45
CA VAL A 400 -20.44 -0.36 -2.41
C VAL A 400 -20.90 -0.82 -1.03
N PHE A 401 -20.30 -0.28 0.04
CA PHE A 401 -20.60 -0.70 1.41
C PHE A 401 -22.06 -0.45 1.81
N ASN A 402 -22.64 0.68 1.40
CA ASN A 402 -24.02 1.03 1.76
C ASN A 402 -25.08 0.43 0.83
N ALA A 403 -24.69 -0.25 -0.25
CA ALA A 403 -25.61 -0.77 -1.25
C ALA A 403 -26.43 -1.97 -0.73
N ARG A 404 -27.73 -2.01 -1.05
CA ARG A 404 -28.58 -3.19 -0.81
C ARG A 404 -28.41 -4.27 -1.89
N GLU A 405 -28.33 -3.82 -3.13
CA GLU A 405 -28.10 -4.66 -4.31
C GLU A 405 -27.14 -3.93 -5.24
N ILE A 406 -26.21 -4.65 -5.87
CA ILE A 406 -25.22 -4.08 -6.79
C ILE A 406 -25.25 -4.81 -8.12
N GLN A 407 -25.33 -4.04 -9.20
CA GLN A 407 -25.20 -4.50 -10.57
C GLN A 407 -24.00 -3.81 -11.22
N VAL A 408 -23.09 -4.59 -11.81
CA VAL A 408 -21.86 -4.07 -12.43
C VAL A 408 -22.00 -4.09 -13.93
N TYR A 409 -21.86 -2.92 -14.53
CA TYR A 409 -22.01 -2.65 -15.95
C TYR A 409 -20.64 -2.40 -16.60
N CYS A 410 -20.45 -2.99 -17.78
CA CYS A 410 -19.33 -2.70 -18.67
C CYS A 410 -19.87 -2.75 -20.12
N GLY A 411 -19.91 -1.60 -20.78
CA GLY A 411 -20.60 -1.47 -22.07
C GLY A 411 -22.08 -1.87 -21.96
N SER A 412 -22.50 -2.81 -22.79
CA SER A 412 -23.89 -3.34 -22.77
C SER A 412 -24.08 -4.55 -21.85
N THR A 413 -22.99 -5.12 -21.33
CA THR A 413 -23.01 -6.30 -20.47
C THR A 413 -23.14 -5.87 -19.00
N LYS A 414 -23.94 -6.62 -18.23
CA LYS A 414 -24.01 -6.49 -16.78
C LYS A 414 -23.92 -7.84 -16.08
N LEU A 415 -23.27 -7.86 -14.93
CA LEU A 415 -23.19 -9.00 -14.02
C LEU A 415 -23.51 -8.54 -12.59
N PRO A 416 -24.12 -9.40 -11.76
CA PRO A 416 -24.29 -9.08 -10.35
C PRO A 416 -22.92 -9.09 -9.62
N TRP A 417 -22.85 -8.34 -8.51
CA TRP A 417 -21.62 -8.14 -7.74
C TRP A 417 -21.02 -9.42 -7.14
N ASP A 418 -21.87 -10.40 -6.78
CA ASP A 418 -21.44 -11.69 -6.22
C ASP A 418 -20.53 -12.46 -7.18
N VAL A 419 -20.75 -12.36 -8.49
CA VAL A 419 -19.87 -12.95 -9.52
C VAL A 419 -18.46 -12.37 -9.43
N TYR A 420 -18.34 -11.05 -9.27
CA TYR A 420 -17.05 -10.39 -9.12
C TYR A 420 -16.35 -10.79 -7.83
N GLN A 421 -17.07 -10.83 -6.71
CA GLN A 421 -16.52 -11.24 -5.41
C GLN A 421 -16.04 -12.69 -5.44
N LEU A 422 -16.88 -13.63 -5.89
CA LEU A 422 -16.56 -15.06 -5.93
C LEU A 422 -15.36 -15.35 -6.85
N ALA A 423 -15.26 -14.66 -7.99
CA ALA A 423 -14.13 -14.79 -8.88
C ALA A 423 -12.84 -14.22 -8.26
N SER A 424 -12.92 -13.03 -7.65
CA SER A 424 -11.80 -12.39 -6.95
C SER A 424 -11.28 -13.27 -5.80
N ASP A 425 -12.16 -13.85 -5.00
CA ASP A 425 -11.81 -14.79 -3.92
C ASP A 425 -11.20 -16.08 -4.46
N ALA A 426 -11.66 -16.55 -5.62
CA ALA A 426 -11.07 -17.70 -6.29
C ALA A 426 -9.65 -17.37 -6.77
N PHE A 427 -9.38 -16.18 -7.33
CA PHE A 427 -8.03 -15.78 -7.71
C PHE A 427 -7.08 -15.75 -6.51
N SER A 428 -7.50 -15.14 -5.40
CA SER A 428 -6.73 -15.08 -4.16
C SER A 428 -6.36 -16.48 -3.62
N ARG A 429 -7.28 -17.44 -3.69
CA ARG A 429 -7.02 -18.84 -3.26
C ARG A 429 -6.03 -19.59 -4.16
N HIS A 430 -5.91 -19.20 -5.44
CA HIS A 430 -5.01 -19.84 -6.41
C HIS A 430 -3.74 -19.04 -6.68
N ARG A 431 -3.30 -18.20 -5.72
CA ARG A 431 -2.06 -17.41 -5.83
C ARG A 431 -0.83 -18.26 -6.21
N GLY A 432 -0.73 -19.48 -5.69
CA GLY A 432 0.36 -20.41 -6.00
C GLY A 432 0.42 -20.78 -7.49
N ASP A 433 -0.72 -21.15 -8.07
CA ASP A 433 -0.84 -21.56 -9.47
C ASP A 433 -0.45 -20.45 -10.45
N MET A 434 -0.67 -19.19 -10.06
CA MET A 434 -0.35 -18.02 -10.86
C MET A 434 1.13 -17.62 -10.76
N ALA A 435 1.79 -17.90 -9.63
CA ALA A 435 3.21 -17.60 -9.41
C ALA A 435 4.13 -18.53 -10.24
N PHE A 436 3.83 -19.83 -10.31
CA PHE A 436 4.63 -20.81 -11.06
C PHE A 436 4.52 -20.67 -12.59
N ARG A 437 3.45 -20.04 -13.10
CA ARG A 437 3.20 -19.94 -14.55
C ARG A 437 3.86 -18.75 -15.24
N ASN A 438 4.32 -17.75 -14.49
CA ASN A 438 5.10 -16.65 -15.05
C ASN A 438 6.51 -17.10 -15.47
N ASP A 439 7.06 -18.15 -14.86
CA ASP A 439 8.40 -18.67 -15.15
C ASP A 439 8.41 -19.75 -16.26
N GLN A 440 7.28 -20.38 -16.58
CA GLN A 440 7.22 -21.49 -17.54
C GLN A 440 6.83 -21.09 -18.98
N ILE A 441 6.63 -19.81 -19.28
CA ILE A 441 6.52 -19.35 -20.67
C ILE A 441 7.93 -19.00 -21.15
N GLU A 442 8.73 -20.03 -21.44
CA GLU A 442 10.05 -19.87 -22.06
C GLU A 442 9.97 -18.91 -23.25
N GLY A 443 10.72 -17.80 -23.17
CA GLY A 443 10.92 -16.86 -24.27
C GLY A 443 9.94 -15.68 -24.39
N ARG A 444 8.90 -15.57 -23.55
CA ARG A 444 8.11 -14.31 -23.46
C ARG A 444 8.37 -13.62 -22.13
N ARG A 445 8.67 -12.31 -22.19
CA ARG A 445 8.71 -11.46 -20.99
C ARG A 445 7.43 -11.70 -20.17
N PRO A 446 7.48 -11.78 -18.83
CA PRO A 446 6.28 -11.91 -18.02
C PRO A 446 5.26 -10.87 -18.48
N ALA A 447 4.00 -11.25 -18.62
CA ALA A 447 2.97 -10.31 -19.05
C ALA A 447 2.84 -9.24 -17.95
N VAL A 448 3.41 -8.07 -18.22
CA VAL A 448 3.43 -6.93 -17.30
C VAL A 448 2.23 -6.07 -17.67
N SER A 449 1.40 -5.74 -16.68
CA SER A 449 0.28 -4.82 -16.88
C SER A 449 0.77 -3.40 -17.22
N PRO A 450 -0.06 -2.52 -17.79
CA PRO A 450 0.30 -1.11 -18.00
C PRO A 450 0.87 -0.41 -16.75
N ASP A 451 0.43 -0.83 -15.57
CA ASP A 451 0.87 -0.33 -14.26
C ASP A 451 2.11 -1.04 -13.69
N GLN A 452 2.80 -1.87 -14.48
CA GLN A 452 4.01 -2.60 -14.10
C GLN A 452 3.82 -3.73 -13.05
N PHE A 453 2.58 -4.14 -12.80
CA PHE A 453 2.27 -5.28 -11.93
C PHE A 453 2.28 -6.59 -12.72
N SER A 454 2.58 -7.70 -12.04
CA SER A 454 2.29 -9.02 -12.60
C SER A 454 0.79 -9.27 -12.61
N TYR A 455 0.30 -10.08 -13.55
CA TYR A 455 -1.11 -10.45 -13.60
C TYR A 455 -1.61 -11.04 -12.27
N ALA A 456 -0.78 -11.87 -11.61
CA ALA A 456 -1.10 -12.41 -10.29
C ALA A 456 -1.31 -11.31 -9.25
N GLN A 457 -0.50 -10.25 -9.25
CA GLN A 457 -0.69 -9.13 -8.32
C GLN A 457 -2.00 -8.38 -8.60
N VAL A 458 -2.32 -8.11 -9.87
CA VAL A 458 -3.57 -7.43 -10.23
C VAL A 458 -4.78 -8.24 -9.79
N LEU A 459 -4.83 -9.53 -10.10
CA LEU A 459 -5.97 -10.40 -9.79
C LEU A 459 -6.20 -10.59 -8.29
N ILE A 460 -5.16 -10.43 -7.46
CA ILE A 460 -5.21 -10.63 -6.01
C ILE A 460 -5.49 -9.31 -5.26
N TYR A 461 -5.03 -8.16 -5.78
CA TYR A 461 -5.04 -6.89 -5.04
C TYR A 461 -5.81 -5.74 -5.72
N GLN A 462 -6.21 -5.89 -6.99
CA GLN A 462 -6.97 -4.89 -7.74
C GLN A 462 -8.42 -5.34 -7.93
N GLY A 463 -9.22 -4.56 -8.67
CA GLY A 463 -10.63 -4.89 -8.87
C GLY A 463 -11.42 -4.93 -7.54
N PRO A 464 -12.31 -5.91 -7.35
CA PRO A 464 -13.05 -6.09 -6.10
C PRO A 464 -12.16 -6.25 -4.86
N ALA A 465 -11.02 -6.96 -4.97
CA ALA A 465 -10.09 -7.15 -3.85
C ALA A 465 -9.39 -5.86 -3.38
N SER A 466 -9.47 -4.78 -4.17
CA SER A 466 -9.00 -3.46 -3.74
C SER A 466 -9.93 -2.76 -2.75
N LEU A 467 -11.14 -3.29 -2.55
CA LEU A 467 -12.08 -2.77 -1.55
C LEU A 467 -11.82 -3.51 -0.22
N PRO A 468 -11.59 -2.76 0.87
CA PRO A 468 -11.35 -3.40 2.16
C PRO A 468 -12.61 -4.11 2.67
N ASP A 469 -12.43 -5.24 3.34
CA ASP A 469 -13.48 -5.88 4.12
C ASP A 469 -13.70 -5.08 5.41
N LEU A 470 -14.64 -4.14 5.36
CA LEU A 470 -14.88 -3.18 6.43
C LEU A 470 -15.71 -3.74 7.58
N GLU A 471 -16.41 -4.86 7.37
CA GLU A 471 -17.22 -5.49 8.42
C GLU A 471 -16.34 -5.95 9.60
N VAL A 472 -15.09 -6.32 9.31
CA VAL A 472 -14.09 -6.73 10.30
C VAL A 472 -13.81 -5.61 11.31
N TYR A 473 -13.84 -4.35 10.89
CA TYR A 473 -13.50 -3.20 11.75
C TYR A 473 -14.70 -2.59 12.48
N MET A 474 -15.93 -2.93 12.08
CA MET A 474 -17.13 -2.37 12.73
C MET A 474 -17.25 -2.80 14.20
N GLY A 475 -16.63 -3.91 14.59
CA GLY A 475 -16.58 -4.40 15.96
C GLY A 475 -15.54 -3.69 16.85
N ASP A 476 -14.66 -2.87 16.27
CA ASP A 476 -13.52 -2.27 16.99
C ASP A 476 -13.89 -1.03 17.81
N GLY A 477 -15.17 -0.67 17.85
CA GLY A 477 -15.67 0.47 18.61
C GLY A 477 -14.98 1.77 18.19
N GLU A 478 -14.35 2.45 19.15
CA GLU A 478 -13.67 3.73 18.93
C GLU A 478 -12.39 3.62 18.06
N GLU A 479 -11.79 2.43 17.95
CA GLU A 479 -10.61 2.21 17.09
C GLU A 479 -10.96 2.08 15.60
N ALA A 480 -12.24 1.85 15.28
CA ALA A 480 -12.71 1.63 13.92
C ALA A 480 -12.30 2.76 12.95
N LEU A 481 -12.29 4.03 13.40
CA LEU A 481 -11.87 5.14 12.55
C LEU A 481 -10.44 4.97 12.03
N LEU A 482 -9.49 4.66 12.91
CA LEU A 482 -8.08 4.53 12.52
C LEU A 482 -7.88 3.34 11.58
N GLU A 483 -8.53 2.21 11.85
CA GLU A 483 -8.46 1.01 11.03
C GLU A 483 -9.07 1.20 9.64
N ILE A 484 -10.23 1.84 9.55
CA ILE A 484 -10.89 2.14 8.28
C ILE A 484 -10.04 3.14 7.47
N MET A 485 -9.45 4.16 8.11
CA MET A 485 -8.54 5.08 7.43
C MET A 485 -7.27 4.40 6.92
N ARG A 486 -6.70 3.44 7.68
CA ARG A 486 -5.58 2.60 7.24
C ARG A 486 -5.97 1.74 6.04
N ALA A 487 -7.12 1.07 6.11
CA ALA A 487 -7.63 0.19 5.06
C ALA A 487 -7.91 0.96 3.75
N CYS A 488 -8.41 2.20 3.86
CA CYS A 488 -8.73 3.05 2.72
C CYS A 488 -7.56 3.93 2.24
N ARG A 489 -6.40 3.90 2.93
CA ARG A 489 -5.28 4.84 2.69
C ARG A 489 -4.83 4.87 1.23
N ARG A 490 -4.82 3.72 0.56
CA ARG A 490 -4.40 3.56 -0.85
C ARG A 490 -5.42 4.03 -1.88
N LYS A 491 -6.69 4.26 -1.49
CA LYS A 491 -7.73 4.70 -2.43
C LYS A 491 -7.56 6.19 -2.75
N LEU A 492 -7.68 6.56 -4.01
CA LEU A 492 -7.42 7.89 -4.52
C LEU A 492 -8.59 8.84 -4.27
N ALA A 493 -8.25 10.07 -3.90
CA ALA A 493 -9.16 11.18 -3.77
C ALA A 493 -8.50 12.44 -4.34
N SER A 494 -9.27 13.27 -5.05
CA SER A 494 -8.76 14.52 -5.64
C SER A 494 -8.61 15.62 -4.61
N ASP A 495 -9.53 15.72 -3.65
CA ASP A 495 -9.41 16.60 -2.49
C ASP A 495 -8.83 15.80 -1.32
N PRO A 496 -7.74 16.27 -0.67
CA PRO A 496 -7.19 15.60 0.51
C PRO A 496 -8.21 15.34 1.61
N ARG A 497 -9.16 16.26 1.85
CA ARG A 497 -10.16 16.13 2.92
C ARG A 497 -11.11 14.95 2.72
N ASP A 498 -11.29 14.53 1.47
CA ASP A 498 -12.12 13.37 1.14
C ASP A 498 -11.53 12.07 1.73
N LYS A 499 -10.26 12.04 2.15
CA LYS A 499 -9.69 10.92 2.91
C LYS A 499 -10.46 10.62 4.21
N LEU A 500 -11.09 11.64 4.80
CA LEU A 500 -12.06 11.48 5.87
C LEU A 500 -13.49 11.48 5.33
N PHE A 501 -13.87 12.47 4.53
CA PHE A 501 -15.29 12.65 4.13
C PHE A 501 -15.82 11.48 3.29
N GLY A 502 -14.98 10.89 2.44
CA GLY A 502 -15.32 9.75 1.60
C GLY A 502 -15.50 8.42 2.35
N ILE A 503 -15.12 8.36 3.63
CA ILE A 503 -15.33 7.17 4.49
C ILE A 503 -16.40 7.38 5.56
N LEU A 504 -16.99 8.58 5.71
CA LEU A 504 -17.99 8.83 6.75
C LEU A 504 -19.16 7.84 6.66
N GLY A 505 -19.55 7.45 5.43
CA GLY A 505 -20.61 6.49 5.20
C GLY A 505 -20.33 5.06 5.60
N VAL A 506 -19.09 4.71 5.94
CA VAL A 506 -18.74 3.38 6.44
C VAL A 506 -18.35 3.37 7.92
N LEU A 507 -18.25 4.55 8.54
CA LEU A 507 -17.99 4.66 9.97
C LEU A 507 -19.24 4.28 10.80
N PRO A 508 -19.05 3.73 12.01
CA PRO A 508 -20.13 3.60 13.00
C PRO A 508 -20.82 4.95 13.26
N ALA A 509 -22.14 4.92 13.52
CA ALA A 509 -22.95 6.14 13.63
C ALA A 509 -22.44 7.14 14.68
N ASP A 510 -22.00 6.64 15.85
CA ASP A 510 -21.47 7.49 16.92
C ASP A 510 -20.21 8.25 16.49
N ILE A 511 -19.32 7.59 15.75
CA ILE A 511 -18.11 8.23 15.20
C ILE A 511 -18.48 9.19 14.07
N ARG A 512 -19.36 8.76 13.16
CA ARG A 512 -19.78 9.56 12.00
C ARG A 512 -20.35 10.91 12.42
N ASN A 513 -21.14 10.95 13.50
CA ASN A 513 -21.80 12.16 13.97
C ASN A 513 -20.84 13.21 14.55
N GLU A 514 -19.62 12.81 14.91
CA GLU A 514 -18.57 13.70 15.43
C GLU A 514 -17.88 14.49 14.31
N PHE A 515 -17.97 14.00 13.06
CA PHE A 515 -17.35 14.65 11.91
C PHE A 515 -18.40 15.22 10.96
N ARG A 516 -18.23 16.49 10.59
CA ARG A 516 -19.02 17.13 9.54
C ARG A 516 -18.18 17.41 8.32
N ALA A 517 -18.66 16.99 7.15
CA ALA A 517 -18.04 17.38 5.90
C ALA A 517 -18.10 18.91 5.78
N ASP A 518 -16.94 19.56 5.73
CA ASP A 518 -16.83 21.01 5.50
C ASP A 518 -15.63 21.29 4.59
N TYR A 519 -15.93 21.68 3.36
CA TYR A 519 -14.93 22.01 2.34
C TYR A 519 -14.35 23.42 2.47
N ASN A 520 -14.77 24.18 3.47
CA ASN A 520 -14.17 25.47 3.82
C ASN A 520 -13.02 25.33 4.83
N LEU A 521 -12.93 24.20 5.54
CA LEU A 521 -11.83 23.93 6.45
C LEU A 521 -10.51 23.67 5.70
N PRO A 522 -9.38 24.19 6.20
CA PRO A 522 -8.04 23.75 5.79
C PRO A 522 -7.84 22.24 6.00
N VAL A 523 -7.05 21.60 5.13
CA VAL A 523 -6.68 20.17 5.26
C VAL A 523 -6.06 19.88 6.63
N LYS A 524 -5.23 20.80 7.14
CA LYS A 524 -4.59 20.71 8.45
C LYS A 524 -5.61 20.52 9.57
N ASP A 525 -6.68 21.30 9.56
CA ASP A 525 -7.65 21.31 10.65
C ASP A 525 -8.42 19.98 10.64
N VAL A 526 -8.87 19.52 9.47
CA VAL A 526 -9.54 18.22 9.30
C VAL A 526 -8.67 17.05 9.80
N TYR A 527 -7.38 17.00 9.43
CA TYR A 527 -6.51 15.90 9.86
C TYR A 527 -6.12 15.98 11.33
N THR A 528 -6.04 17.18 11.90
CA THR A 528 -5.72 17.34 13.32
C THR A 528 -6.93 17.04 14.21
N GLU A 529 -8.14 17.34 13.76
CA GLU A 529 -9.38 16.90 14.41
C GLU A 529 -9.48 15.37 14.50
N VAL A 530 -9.07 14.65 13.45
CA VAL A 530 -8.98 13.17 13.49
C VAL A 530 -8.03 12.69 14.59
N VAL A 531 -6.86 13.33 14.71
CA VAL A 531 -5.91 12.98 15.78
C VAL A 531 -6.51 13.28 17.15
N ASP A 532 -7.10 14.46 17.34
CA ASP A 532 -7.72 14.84 18.61
C ASP A 532 -8.86 13.90 19.03
N TYR A 533 -9.73 13.54 18.09
CA TYR A 533 -10.78 12.57 18.31
C TYR A 533 -10.23 11.21 18.77
N LEU A 534 -9.23 10.67 18.04
CA LEU A 534 -8.64 9.36 18.37
C LEU A 534 -7.92 9.36 19.72
N LEU A 535 -7.24 10.45 20.08
CA LEU A 535 -6.58 10.56 21.38
C LEU A 535 -7.57 10.60 22.54
N LYS A 536 -8.71 11.29 22.36
CA LYS A 536 -9.75 11.45 23.39
C LYS A 536 -10.56 10.18 23.64
N THR A 537 -10.88 9.45 22.58
CA THR A 537 -11.74 8.26 22.64
C THR A 537 -10.92 7.03 23.01
N THR A 538 -9.98 6.63 22.14
CA THR A 538 -9.26 5.35 22.27
C THR A 538 -8.32 5.25 23.47
N GLN A 539 -7.92 6.39 24.06
CA GLN A 539 -6.86 6.48 25.07
C GLN A 539 -5.53 5.85 24.58
N ARG A 540 -5.32 5.82 23.26
CA ARG A 540 -4.10 5.38 22.59
C ARG A 540 -3.53 6.53 21.77
N ILE A 541 -2.21 6.49 21.51
CA ILE A 541 -1.51 7.53 20.74
C ILE A 541 -1.02 7.03 19.37
N ASP A 542 -1.32 5.78 19.02
CA ASP A 542 -0.80 5.10 17.82
C ASP A 542 -1.12 5.78 16.49
N VAL A 543 -2.11 6.69 16.46
CA VAL A 543 -2.38 7.52 15.29
C VAL A 543 -1.14 8.29 14.84
N ILE A 544 -0.28 8.76 15.76
CA ILE A 544 0.91 9.54 15.38
C ILE A 544 1.94 8.69 14.63
N CYS A 545 1.93 7.36 14.83
CA CYS A 545 2.81 6.43 14.12
C CYS A 545 2.46 6.32 12.63
N GLU A 546 1.29 6.80 12.20
CA GLU A 546 0.92 6.91 10.79
C GLU A 546 1.49 8.16 10.10
N ALA A 547 2.21 9.03 10.82
CA ALA A 547 2.90 10.20 10.28
C ALA A 547 4.28 9.88 9.68
N ILE A 548 4.62 8.60 9.55
CA ILE A 548 5.88 8.16 8.95
C ILE A 548 5.77 8.24 7.43
N HIS A 549 6.63 9.05 6.82
CA HIS A 549 6.69 9.23 5.38
C HIS A 549 8.04 8.81 4.83
N PHE A 550 8.17 7.58 4.33
CA PHE A 550 9.36 7.13 3.63
C PHE A 550 9.06 6.82 2.14
N PRO A 551 9.79 7.42 1.17
CA PRO A 551 10.80 8.48 1.31
C PRO A 551 10.20 9.80 1.85
N VAL A 552 11.04 10.78 2.24
CA VAL A 552 10.57 12.04 2.86
C VAL A 552 9.48 12.67 1.99
N HIS A 553 8.30 12.82 2.58
CA HIS A 553 7.21 13.60 2.00
C HIS A 553 7.14 14.95 2.71
N THR A 554 7.08 16.03 1.93
CA THR A 554 6.79 17.36 2.46
C THR A 554 5.35 17.70 2.10
N SER A 555 4.47 17.60 3.09
CA SER A 555 3.07 17.98 2.91
C SER A 555 2.98 19.48 2.64
N SER A 556 2.22 19.88 1.62
CA SER A 556 1.90 21.28 1.36
C SER A 556 0.91 21.87 2.39
N ALA A 557 0.33 21.03 3.25
CA ALA A 557 -0.65 21.41 4.26
C ALA A 557 -0.03 21.95 5.58
N ASN A 558 1.30 22.03 5.70
CA ASN A 558 1.99 22.49 6.91
C ASN A 558 1.50 21.78 8.20
N LEU A 559 1.39 20.46 8.12
CA LEU A 559 0.94 19.61 9.24
C LEU A 559 2.00 19.57 10.36
N PRO A 560 1.57 19.53 11.64
CA PRO A 560 2.47 19.17 12.74
C PRO A 560 3.10 17.80 12.51
N SER A 561 4.31 17.56 13.03
CA SER A 561 5.07 16.33 12.74
C SER A 561 4.40 15.03 13.22
N PHE A 562 3.47 15.14 14.16
CA PHE A 562 2.71 14.02 14.72
C PHE A 562 1.36 13.79 14.03
N VAL A 563 0.97 14.62 13.06
CA VAL A 563 -0.31 14.49 12.33
C VAL A 563 -0.08 13.76 11.00
N PRO A 564 -0.72 12.60 10.77
CA PRO A 564 -0.58 11.89 9.51
C PRO A 564 -1.15 12.65 8.31
N ASP A 565 -0.38 12.74 7.22
CA ASP A 565 -0.91 13.21 5.93
C ASP A 565 -1.69 12.09 5.22
N TRP A 566 -2.99 11.97 5.48
CA TRP A 566 -3.84 10.93 4.88
C TRP A 566 -3.91 10.96 3.35
N SER A 567 -3.55 12.09 2.72
CA SER A 567 -3.51 12.19 1.25
C SER A 567 -2.31 11.46 0.66
N HIS A 568 -1.25 11.31 1.43
CA HIS A 568 -0.05 10.59 1.04
C HIS A 568 -0.20 9.09 1.34
N VAL A 569 0.20 8.24 0.37
CA VAL A 569 0.26 6.78 0.55
C VAL A 569 1.70 6.41 0.92
N PRO A 570 1.97 6.08 2.20
CA PRO A 570 3.32 5.73 2.60
C PRO A 570 3.72 4.38 2.01
N GLN A 571 4.99 4.25 1.62
CA GLN A 571 5.54 2.98 1.11
C GLN A 571 5.85 1.99 2.23
N THR A 572 5.95 2.48 3.47
CA THR A 572 6.14 1.68 4.68
C THR A 572 4.97 1.88 5.64
N THR A 573 4.53 0.80 6.27
CA THR A 573 3.51 0.86 7.32
C THR A 573 4.15 1.14 8.68
N SER A 574 3.36 1.69 9.61
CA SER A 574 3.74 1.77 11.01
C SER A 574 4.03 0.37 11.58
N LEU A 575 4.94 0.31 12.54
CA LEU A 575 5.36 -0.93 13.19
C LEU A 575 4.26 -1.52 14.08
N GLY A 576 3.58 -0.67 14.85
CA GLY A 576 2.61 -1.10 15.87
C GLY A 576 1.45 -1.89 15.27
N HIS A 577 0.87 -1.39 14.18
CA HIS A 577 -0.28 -1.99 13.49
C HIS A 577 0.02 -3.38 12.92
N LYS A 578 1.19 -3.54 12.30
CA LYS A 578 1.52 -4.77 11.54
C LYS A 578 2.00 -5.94 12.39
N TYR A 579 2.60 -5.68 13.56
CA TYR A 579 3.39 -6.67 14.29
C TYR A 579 2.92 -6.94 15.73
N GLY A 580 1.77 -6.39 16.13
CA GLY A 580 1.14 -6.69 17.42
C GLY A 580 1.98 -6.27 18.64
N PHE A 581 2.77 -5.21 18.51
CA PHE A 581 3.60 -4.71 19.61
C PHE A 581 2.77 -4.07 20.72
N SER A 582 3.32 -4.05 21.94
CA SER A 582 2.70 -3.45 23.12
C SER A 582 3.79 -2.84 24.02
N ALA A 583 4.58 -1.92 23.48
CA ALA A 583 5.73 -1.33 24.18
C ALA A 583 5.35 -0.65 25.51
N ALA A 584 4.21 0.05 25.53
CA ALA A 584 3.68 0.69 26.73
C ALA A 584 2.78 -0.23 27.58
N GLY A 585 2.61 -1.51 27.20
CA GLY A 585 1.71 -2.45 27.85
C GLY A 585 0.26 -1.93 27.89
N ALA A 586 -0.46 -2.24 28.96
CA ALA A 586 -1.84 -1.78 29.18
C ALA A 586 -1.94 -0.34 29.74
N THR A 587 -0.94 0.52 29.50
CA THR A 587 -1.02 1.92 29.93
C THR A 587 -1.97 2.71 29.03
N LYS A 588 -2.59 3.74 29.60
CA LYS A 588 -3.46 4.66 28.86
C LYS A 588 -2.67 5.91 28.47
N ALA A 589 -2.92 6.44 27.29
CA ALA A 589 -2.30 7.67 26.83
C ALA A 589 -2.57 8.81 27.81
N ARG A 590 -1.52 9.60 28.08
CA ARG A 590 -1.61 10.84 28.85
C ARG A 590 -1.04 11.95 27.98
N CYS A 591 -1.92 12.62 27.26
CA CYS A 591 -1.59 13.68 26.34
C CYS A 591 -2.64 14.79 26.35
N ALA A 592 -2.27 15.98 25.88
CA ALA A 592 -3.18 17.12 25.73
C ALA A 592 -2.62 18.09 24.69
N PHE A 593 -3.50 18.68 23.88
CA PHE A 593 -3.14 19.81 23.05
C PHE A 593 -2.92 21.06 23.90
N LEU A 594 -1.90 21.85 23.55
CA LEU A 594 -1.51 23.06 24.28
C LEU A 594 -2.00 24.36 23.63
N ASP A 595 -2.59 24.27 22.44
CA ASP A 595 -3.14 25.41 21.72
C ASP A 595 -4.46 25.04 21.03
N GLU A 596 -5.28 26.07 20.77
CA GLU A 596 -6.60 25.92 20.12
C GLU A 596 -6.48 25.51 18.65
N ARG A 597 -5.31 25.70 18.03
CA ARG A 597 -5.03 25.31 16.64
C ARG A 597 -4.52 23.88 16.54
N LEU A 598 -4.59 23.14 17.65
CA LEU A 598 -4.14 21.75 17.80
C LEU A 598 -2.73 21.49 17.22
N SER A 599 -1.87 22.50 17.23
CA SER A 599 -0.56 22.45 16.57
C SER A 599 0.54 21.94 17.50
N LYS A 600 0.30 21.93 18.82
CA LYS A 600 1.24 21.43 19.82
C LYS A 600 0.59 20.39 20.70
N LEU A 601 1.21 19.21 20.75
CA LEU A 601 0.72 18.07 21.54
C LEU A 601 1.71 17.76 22.67
N GLU A 602 1.29 17.95 23.92
CA GLU A 602 2.04 17.45 25.08
C GLU A 602 1.75 15.96 25.29
N ILE A 603 2.79 15.14 25.40
CA ILE A 603 2.69 13.70 25.69
C ILE A 603 3.50 13.34 26.93
N SER A 604 3.05 12.34 27.68
CA SER A 604 3.85 11.72 28.74
C SER A 604 4.47 10.42 28.23
N ALA A 605 5.80 10.31 28.34
CA ALA A 605 6.56 9.16 27.87
C ALA A 605 7.65 8.74 28.84
N ILE A 606 7.99 7.44 28.81
CA ILE A 606 9.08 6.84 29.58
C ILE A 606 10.35 6.95 28.72
N PRO A 607 11.35 7.74 29.13
CA PRO A 607 12.60 7.85 28.37
C PRO A 607 13.34 6.52 28.42
N LEU A 608 13.79 6.04 27.25
CA LEU A 608 14.58 4.80 27.15
C LEU A 608 16.08 5.09 27.03
N ASP A 609 16.45 5.81 25.97
CA ASP A 609 17.85 6.00 25.55
C ASP A 609 17.95 7.12 24.50
N THR A 610 19.14 7.33 23.94
CA THR A 610 19.41 8.21 22.79
C THR A 610 20.16 7.43 21.71
N VAL A 611 19.83 7.67 20.44
CA VAL A 611 20.53 7.04 19.30
C VAL A 611 21.98 7.53 19.28
N LYS A 612 22.94 6.59 19.29
CA LYS A 612 24.38 6.90 19.22
C LYS A 612 24.91 6.81 17.80
N SER A 613 24.58 5.73 17.10
CA SER A 613 24.99 5.48 15.72
C SER A 613 23.85 4.86 14.93
N ARG A 614 23.88 5.05 13.61
CA ARG A 614 22.89 4.49 12.68
C ARG A 614 23.55 3.86 11.45
N GLY A 615 22.89 2.87 10.88
CA GLY A 615 23.26 2.27 9.60
C GLY A 615 22.77 3.04 8.39
N ILE A 616 23.14 2.55 7.20
CA ILE A 616 22.53 2.96 5.94
C ILE A 616 21.03 2.60 5.95
N ALA A 617 20.20 3.45 5.36
CA ALA A 617 18.78 3.15 5.21
C ALA A 617 18.56 2.26 3.98
N VAL A 618 17.65 1.30 4.09
CA VAL A 618 17.19 0.53 2.94
C VAL A 618 16.08 1.31 2.24
N GLY A 619 16.25 1.63 0.96
CA GLY A 619 15.23 2.32 0.16
C GLY A 619 13.96 1.49 -0.05
N THR A 620 12.92 2.08 -0.64
CA THR A 620 11.67 1.37 -0.98
C THR A 620 11.69 0.74 -2.37
N LEU A 621 12.52 1.24 -3.27
CA LEU A 621 12.83 0.63 -4.57
C LEU A 621 14.11 -0.22 -4.46
N CYS A 622 14.18 -1.06 -3.43
CA CYS A 622 15.37 -1.87 -3.15
C CYS A 622 15.31 -3.23 -3.85
N ASN A 623 16.49 -3.76 -4.17
CA ASN A 623 16.70 -5.10 -4.67
C ASN A 623 17.50 -5.93 -3.66
N LEU A 624 17.79 -7.19 -4.01
CA LEU A 624 18.54 -8.10 -3.13
C LEU A 624 19.86 -7.50 -2.64
N GLY A 625 20.61 -6.81 -3.50
CA GLY A 625 21.90 -6.22 -3.18
C GLY A 625 21.81 -5.17 -2.07
N ASP A 626 20.74 -4.37 -2.03
CA ASP A 626 20.55 -3.34 -1.01
C ASP A 626 20.38 -3.95 0.38
N TYR A 627 19.64 -5.06 0.51
CA TYR A 627 19.51 -5.78 1.77
C TYR A 627 20.85 -6.37 2.24
N LEU A 628 21.63 -6.94 1.32
CA LEU A 628 22.94 -7.53 1.64
C LEU A 628 23.95 -6.46 2.07
N MET A 629 23.99 -5.32 1.39
CA MET A 629 24.85 -4.20 1.74
C MET A 629 24.44 -3.57 3.08
N ALA A 630 23.14 -3.42 3.33
CA ALA A 630 22.64 -2.96 4.61
C ALA A 630 23.04 -3.91 5.75
N PHE A 631 22.87 -5.23 5.57
CA PHE A 631 23.30 -6.22 6.55
C PHE A 631 24.79 -6.10 6.88
N LEU A 632 25.66 -6.05 5.86
CA LEU A 632 27.10 -5.91 6.06
C LEU A 632 27.45 -4.64 6.83
N HIS A 633 26.89 -3.50 6.42
CA HIS A 633 27.16 -2.22 7.07
C HIS A 633 26.63 -2.18 8.51
N TRP A 634 25.43 -2.68 8.75
CA TRP A 634 24.80 -2.71 10.08
C TRP A 634 25.58 -3.60 11.03
N ARG A 635 26.03 -4.76 10.54
CA ARG A 635 26.90 -5.65 11.32
C ARG A 635 28.27 -5.04 11.60
N ALA A 636 28.90 -4.36 10.64
CA ALA A 636 30.16 -3.66 10.88
C ALA A 636 30.05 -2.62 12.01
N LEU A 637 28.99 -1.81 12.01
CA LEU A 637 28.70 -0.86 13.09
C LEU A 637 28.46 -1.53 14.44
N LEU A 638 27.79 -2.69 14.44
CA LEU A 638 27.58 -3.48 15.64
C LEU A 638 28.92 -3.98 16.20
N LEU A 639 29.77 -4.57 15.36
CA LEU A 639 31.08 -5.09 15.79
C LEU A 639 31.96 -3.97 16.34
N GLU A 640 31.97 -2.81 15.70
CA GLU A 640 32.69 -1.63 16.18
C GLU A 640 32.19 -1.19 17.56
N ALA A 641 30.87 -1.05 17.72
CA ALA A 641 30.25 -0.61 18.97
C ALA A 641 30.50 -1.57 20.16
N PHE A 642 30.71 -2.87 19.89
CA PHE A 642 30.86 -3.90 20.93
C PHE A 642 32.28 -4.48 21.03
N SER A 643 33.24 -3.98 20.24
CA SER A 643 34.63 -4.47 20.16
C SER A 643 35.34 -4.57 21.53
N GLU A 644 35.05 -3.65 22.46
CA GLU A 644 35.66 -3.60 23.78
C GLU A 644 34.84 -4.27 24.91
N ARG A 645 33.65 -4.82 24.61
CA ARG A 645 32.69 -5.28 25.64
C ARG A 645 32.74 -6.78 25.95
N GLY A 646 33.68 -7.51 25.35
CA GLY A 646 33.88 -8.94 25.54
C GLY A 646 32.95 -9.83 24.69
N ALA A 647 33.31 -11.11 24.59
CA ALA A 647 32.68 -12.05 23.65
C ALA A 647 31.19 -12.29 23.92
N GLU A 648 30.77 -12.42 25.18
CA GLU A 648 29.36 -12.65 25.51
C GLU A 648 28.46 -11.46 25.16
N ALA A 649 28.96 -10.23 25.35
CA ALA A 649 28.22 -9.03 25.00
C ALA A 649 28.06 -8.92 23.48
N LEU A 650 29.12 -9.25 22.74
CA LEU A 650 29.08 -9.29 21.28
C LEU A 650 28.11 -10.35 20.75
N GLN A 651 28.12 -11.56 21.33
CA GLN A 651 27.21 -12.63 20.96
C GLN A 651 25.74 -12.22 21.13
N ARG A 652 25.38 -11.64 22.29
CA ARG A 652 24.03 -11.10 22.53
C ARG A 652 23.67 -9.99 21.54
N ALA A 653 24.63 -9.14 21.18
CA ALA A 653 24.42 -8.07 20.23
C ALA A 653 24.15 -8.60 18.80
N GLU A 654 24.82 -9.68 18.39
CA GLU A 654 24.56 -10.35 17.10
C GLU A 654 23.18 -11.02 17.09
N GLU A 655 22.78 -11.67 18.19
CA GLU A 655 21.43 -12.19 18.39
C GLU A 655 20.37 -11.09 18.28
N ASP A 656 20.60 -9.94 18.91
CA ASP A 656 19.72 -8.78 18.82
C ASP A 656 19.66 -8.19 17.40
N LEU A 657 20.77 -8.18 16.65
CA LEU A 657 20.79 -7.78 15.24
C LEU A 657 19.93 -8.74 14.39
N ALA A 658 20.10 -10.06 14.56
CA ALA A 658 19.31 -11.05 13.85
C ALA A 658 17.81 -10.90 14.15
N ALA A 659 17.45 -10.63 15.40
CA ALA A 659 16.07 -10.31 15.77
C ALA A 659 15.59 -8.97 15.18
N ALA A 660 16.43 -7.93 15.19
CA ALA A 660 16.07 -6.63 14.65
C ALA A 660 15.76 -6.70 13.14
N LEU A 661 16.52 -7.49 12.36
CA LEU A 661 16.25 -7.71 10.93
C LEU A 661 14.83 -8.25 10.67
N CYS A 662 14.29 -9.04 11.60
CA CYS A 662 12.91 -9.52 11.54
C CYS A 662 11.93 -8.79 12.49
N LEU A 663 12.33 -7.66 13.08
CA LEU A 663 11.55 -6.90 14.05
C LEU A 663 11.05 -7.75 15.24
N GLY A 664 11.85 -8.75 15.65
CA GLY A 664 11.51 -9.71 16.71
C GLY A 664 10.46 -10.77 16.30
N GLN A 665 10.02 -10.77 15.04
CA GLN A 665 9.00 -11.69 14.51
C GLN A 665 9.65 -12.97 13.98
N ILE A 666 10.22 -13.76 14.89
CA ILE A 666 10.93 -15.01 14.56
C ILE A 666 9.93 -16.01 13.94
N PRO A 667 10.20 -16.52 12.72
CA PRO A 667 9.33 -17.51 12.07
C PRO A 667 9.33 -18.85 12.79
N LEU A 668 8.17 -19.50 12.86
CA LEU A 668 8.10 -20.92 13.22
C LEU A 668 8.86 -21.76 12.17
N PRO A 669 9.53 -22.86 12.57
CA PRO A 669 9.50 -23.52 13.88
C PRO A 669 10.64 -23.07 14.83
N TYR A 670 11.31 -21.95 14.58
CA TYR A 670 12.50 -21.57 15.35
C TYR A 670 12.13 -20.99 16.71
N ASP A 671 12.62 -21.63 17.77
CA ASP A 671 12.40 -21.21 19.15
C ASP A 671 13.70 -20.65 19.73
N GLY A 672 13.82 -19.32 19.72
CA GLY A 672 14.90 -18.60 20.41
C GLY A 672 15.91 -17.92 19.48
N LEU A 673 16.64 -16.98 20.07
CA LEU A 673 17.52 -16.06 19.35
C LEU A 673 18.75 -16.76 18.73
N SER A 674 19.34 -17.74 19.40
CA SER A 674 20.55 -18.41 18.90
C SER A 674 20.26 -19.30 17.69
N GLN A 675 19.10 -19.99 17.67
CA GLN A 675 18.65 -20.74 16.49
C GLN A 675 18.36 -19.78 15.34
N TRP A 676 17.67 -18.68 15.63
CA TRP A 676 17.35 -17.67 14.64
C TRP A 676 18.58 -16.99 14.05
N LEU A 677 19.58 -16.67 14.87
CA LEU A 677 20.88 -16.15 14.45
C LEU A 677 21.52 -17.06 13.41
N THR A 678 21.53 -18.38 13.67
CA THR A 678 22.10 -19.39 12.78
C THR A 678 21.43 -19.37 11.41
N VAL A 679 20.09 -19.34 11.37
CA VAL A 679 19.32 -19.28 10.12
C VAL A 679 19.57 -17.96 9.38
N CYS A 680 19.48 -16.84 10.10
CA CYS A 680 19.69 -15.51 9.54
C CYS A 680 21.09 -15.40 8.90
N TYR A 681 22.14 -15.71 9.65
CA TYR A 681 23.52 -15.57 9.18
C TYR A 681 23.83 -16.57 8.08
N ASN A 682 23.27 -17.80 8.12
CA ASN A 682 23.41 -18.75 7.01
C ASN A 682 22.84 -18.18 5.70
N ILE A 683 21.63 -17.62 5.74
CA ILE A 683 20.97 -17.05 4.56
C ILE A 683 21.78 -15.88 4.02
N PHE A 684 22.13 -14.91 4.86
CA PHE A 684 22.89 -13.73 4.43
C PHE A 684 24.29 -14.11 3.93
N ALA A 685 25.02 -15.00 4.62
CA ALA A 685 26.35 -15.43 4.20
C ALA A 685 26.33 -16.16 2.85
N ASN A 686 25.37 -17.07 2.64
CA ASN A 686 25.23 -17.77 1.37
C ASN A 686 24.85 -16.81 0.23
N LEU A 687 23.88 -15.92 0.45
CA LEU A 687 23.48 -14.94 -0.57
C LEU A 687 24.60 -13.95 -0.89
N LEU A 688 25.42 -13.55 0.11
CA LEU A 688 26.63 -12.77 -0.11
C LEU A 688 27.65 -13.53 -0.95
N ARG A 689 27.88 -14.82 -0.67
CA ARG A 689 28.82 -15.65 -1.44
C ARG A 689 28.35 -15.83 -2.89
N GLU A 690 27.06 -16.03 -3.10
CA GLU A 690 26.45 -16.20 -4.42
C GLU A 690 26.49 -14.90 -5.25
N ARG A 691 26.23 -13.75 -4.62
CA ARG A 691 26.15 -12.46 -5.33
C ARG A 691 27.48 -11.71 -5.42
N LEU A 692 28.36 -11.89 -4.44
CA LEU A 692 29.64 -11.21 -4.31
C LEU A 692 30.75 -12.25 -4.00
N PRO A 693 31.07 -13.16 -4.93
CA PRO A 693 31.95 -14.31 -4.67
C PRO A 693 33.37 -13.92 -4.23
N TYR A 694 33.83 -12.74 -4.67
CA TYR A 694 35.16 -12.20 -4.37
C TYR A 694 35.20 -11.38 -3.08
N LEU A 695 34.07 -11.12 -2.42
CA LEU A 695 34.05 -10.43 -1.14
C LEU A 695 34.53 -11.39 -0.04
N PRO A 696 35.61 -11.08 0.69
CA PRO A 696 36.03 -11.89 1.83
C PRO A 696 35.00 -11.76 2.95
N LEU A 697 34.47 -12.90 3.39
CA LEU A 697 33.65 -12.97 4.61
C LEU A 697 34.58 -13.11 5.81
N ASP A 698 34.27 -12.44 6.91
CA ASP A 698 34.96 -12.69 8.18
C ASP A 698 34.70 -14.11 8.68
N ARG A 699 35.52 -14.54 9.64
CA ARG A 699 35.50 -15.88 10.20
C ARG A 699 34.11 -16.29 10.69
N THR A 700 33.41 -15.40 11.41
CA THR A 700 32.08 -15.70 11.94
C THR A 700 31.08 -15.97 10.82
N LEU A 701 30.98 -15.09 9.82
CA LEU A 701 30.07 -15.32 8.67
C LEU A 701 30.47 -16.55 7.85
N TYR A 702 31.77 -16.83 7.72
CA TYR A 702 32.27 -18.02 7.04
C TYR A 702 31.80 -19.30 7.73
N ASP A 703 31.86 -19.35 9.07
CA ASP A 703 31.43 -20.51 9.87
C ASP A 703 29.93 -20.80 9.67
N TYR A 704 29.09 -19.79 9.39
CA TYR A 704 27.67 -19.97 9.15
C TYR A 704 27.30 -20.52 7.76
N LEU A 705 28.21 -20.51 6.77
CA LEU A 705 27.93 -21.00 5.40
C LEU A 705 27.42 -22.44 5.39
N ASN A 706 28.02 -23.28 6.24
CA ASN A 706 27.74 -24.72 6.32
C ASN A 706 26.85 -25.10 7.51
N SER A 707 26.23 -24.12 8.17
CA SER A 707 25.28 -24.39 9.25
C SER A 707 24.06 -25.15 8.71
N ALA A 708 23.63 -26.18 9.43
CA ALA A 708 22.46 -26.96 9.07
C ALA A 708 21.18 -26.13 9.32
N VAL A 709 20.50 -25.72 8.24
CA VAL A 709 19.25 -24.95 8.28
C VAL A 709 18.22 -25.57 7.36
N ASP A 710 16.95 -25.49 7.74
CA ASP A 710 15.82 -26.00 6.94
C ASP A 710 15.38 -24.99 5.86
N VAL A 711 16.34 -24.48 5.10
CA VAL A 711 16.10 -23.55 3.99
C VAL A 711 16.94 -24.00 2.80
N LYS A 712 16.27 -24.48 1.74
CA LYS A 712 16.94 -24.93 0.52
C LYS A 712 17.59 -23.77 -0.22
N PRO A 713 18.71 -23.98 -0.96
CA PRO A 713 19.40 -22.93 -1.69
C PRO A 713 18.51 -22.09 -2.60
N GLU A 714 17.59 -22.74 -3.31
CA GLU A 714 16.72 -22.11 -4.30
C GLU A 714 15.66 -21.21 -3.64
N ALA A 715 15.30 -21.51 -2.38
CA ALA A 715 14.29 -20.79 -1.61
C ALA A 715 14.86 -19.59 -0.83
N ARG A 716 16.19 -19.45 -0.70
CA ARG A 716 16.82 -18.41 0.14
C ARG A 716 16.37 -16.99 -0.20
N ARG A 717 16.22 -16.69 -1.49
CA ARG A 717 15.85 -15.35 -1.96
C ARG A 717 14.40 -15.01 -1.60
N GLU A 718 13.48 -15.96 -1.81
CA GLU A 718 12.08 -15.81 -1.40
C GLU A 718 11.96 -15.72 0.12
N TYR A 719 12.71 -16.57 0.84
CA TYR A 719 12.76 -16.54 2.30
C TYR A 719 13.21 -15.18 2.81
N LEU A 720 14.26 -14.60 2.21
CA LEU A 720 14.73 -13.27 2.58
C LEU A 720 13.65 -12.20 2.36
N GLN A 721 13.02 -12.20 1.18
CA GLN A 721 11.96 -11.24 0.87
C GLN A 721 10.79 -11.35 1.86
N ARG A 722 10.39 -12.58 2.20
CA ARG A 722 9.25 -12.87 3.08
C ARG A 722 9.52 -12.50 4.55
N HIS A 723 10.73 -12.78 5.04
CA HIS A 723 11.05 -12.67 6.46
C HIS A 723 11.86 -11.42 6.83
N PHE A 724 12.54 -10.77 5.87
CA PHE A 724 13.34 -9.57 6.12
C PHE A 724 12.95 -8.38 5.24
N GLY A 725 12.58 -8.60 3.96
CA GLY A 725 12.37 -7.54 2.96
C GLY A 725 11.51 -6.37 3.44
N ASP A 726 10.21 -6.61 3.66
CA ASP A 726 9.25 -5.61 4.16
C ASP A 726 9.63 -4.98 5.51
N ARG A 727 10.47 -5.67 6.29
CA ARG A 727 10.87 -5.27 7.64
C ARG A 727 12.07 -4.34 7.59
N MET A 728 13.01 -4.55 6.67
CA MET A 728 14.14 -3.67 6.46
C MET A 728 13.79 -2.44 5.62
N MET A 729 12.84 -2.58 4.69
CA MET A 729 12.46 -1.52 3.75
C MET A 729 12.04 -0.21 4.46
N GLY A 730 12.62 0.91 4.01
CA GLY A 730 12.42 2.26 4.55
C GLY A 730 12.94 2.48 5.97
N ARG A 731 13.75 1.55 6.48
CA ARG A 731 14.30 1.58 7.84
C ARG A 731 15.83 1.59 7.82
N CYS A 732 16.39 2.02 8.95
CA CYS A 732 17.81 1.90 9.23
C CYS A 732 18.05 1.34 10.64
N PHE A 733 19.15 0.62 10.77
CA PHE A 733 19.62 0.08 12.05
C PHE A 733 20.15 1.19 12.97
N CYS A 734 20.09 0.98 14.28
CA CYS A 734 20.78 1.83 15.26
C CYS A 734 21.38 1.05 16.43
N VAL A 735 22.44 1.64 17.00
CA VAL A 735 22.90 1.36 18.35
C VAL A 735 22.70 2.61 19.19
N THR A 736 22.13 2.44 20.37
CA THR A 736 21.88 3.52 21.34
C THR A 736 23.05 3.74 22.30
N GLN A 737 23.01 4.79 23.12
CA GLN A 737 24.11 5.11 24.05
C GLN A 737 24.32 4.03 25.11
N GLU A 738 23.27 3.36 25.57
CA GLU A 738 23.39 2.22 26.48
C GLU A 738 23.48 0.87 25.75
N TYR A 739 23.99 0.88 24.51
CA TYR A 739 24.27 -0.31 23.70
C TYR A 739 23.05 -1.19 23.42
N ARG A 740 21.87 -0.60 23.26
CA ARG A 740 20.69 -1.31 22.75
C ARG A 740 20.68 -1.28 21.25
N VAL A 741 20.32 -2.42 20.65
CA VAL A 741 20.14 -2.59 19.21
C VAL A 741 18.69 -2.30 18.83
N GLY A 742 18.53 -1.59 17.71
CA GLY A 742 17.22 -1.25 17.19
C GLY A 742 17.19 -1.05 15.68
N MET A 743 15.98 -0.83 15.17
CA MET A 743 15.73 -0.51 13.77
C MET A 743 14.50 0.40 13.67
N GLY A 744 14.65 1.56 13.06
CA GLY A 744 13.60 2.57 12.96
C GLY A 744 13.57 3.22 11.59
N THR A 745 12.76 4.26 11.43
CA THR A 745 12.67 5.06 10.20
C THR A 745 14.04 5.44 9.61
N GLY A 746 14.15 5.47 8.28
CA GLY A 746 15.38 5.86 7.58
C GLY A 746 15.84 7.31 7.83
N PHE A 747 15.01 8.16 8.47
CA PHE A 747 15.36 9.55 8.84
C PHE A 747 15.90 9.73 10.25
N MET A 748 16.01 8.63 10.99
CA MET A 748 16.65 8.62 12.30
C MET A 748 18.07 9.20 12.19
N LEU A 749 18.48 9.98 13.17
CA LEU A 749 19.81 10.56 13.30
C LEU A 749 20.40 10.27 14.68
N PRO A 750 21.73 10.22 14.80
CA PRO A 750 22.38 10.30 16.11
C PRO A 750 21.87 11.52 16.90
N GLY A 751 21.56 11.32 18.18
CA GLY A 751 20.99 12.34 19.06
C GLY A 751 19.45 12.30 19.17
N ASP A 752 18.75 11.56 18.30
CA ASP A 752 17.32 11.35 18.45
C ASP A 752 17.03 10.57 19.75
N GLN A 753 16.02 11.01 20.51
CA GLN A 753 15.64 10.39 21.78
C GLN A 753 14.67 9.24 21.55
N VAL A 754 14.96 8.10 22.18
CA VAL A 754 14.09 6.93 22.19
C VAL A 754 13.22 7.00 23.43
N VAL A 755 11.90 7.05 23.25
CA VAL A 755 10.93 7.09 24.35
C VAL A 755 9.79 6.11 24.12
N VAL A 756 9.14 5.67 25.20
CA VAL A 756 7.90 4.87 25.13
C VAL A 756 6.75 5.74 25.64
N PRO A 757 5.93 6.33 24.75
CA PRO A 757 4.73 7.07 25.16
C PRO A 757 3.75 6.15 25.85
N LEU A 758 3.06 6.65 26.88
CA LEU A 758 1.96 5.88 27.46
C LEU A 758 0.86 5.67 26.41
N GLY A 759 0.25 4.47 26.39
CA GLY A 759 -0.79 4.13 25.41
C GLY A 759 -0.31 3.96 23.97
N CYS A 760 0.99 3.73 23.73
CA CYS A 760 1.54 3.46 22.41
C CYS A 760 1.99 2.00 22.25
N SER A 761 1.75 1.39 21.09
CA SER A 761 2.21 0.04 20.79
C SER A 761 3.73 -0.05 20.59
N THR A 762 4.42 1.05 20.29
CA THR A 762 5.85 1.07 19.94
C THR A 762 6.63 2.15 20.70
N PRO A 763 7.94 1.96 20.90
CA PRO A 763 8.83 3.09 21.15
C PRO A 763 8.83 4.04 19.94
N ILE A 764 9.07 5.32 20.21
CA ILE A 764 9.14 6.37 19.18
C ILE A 764 10.45 7.16 19.29
N LEU A 765 10.80 7.83 18.20
CA LEU A 765 11.94 8.71 18.06
C LEU A 765 11.48 10.18 18.10
N LEU A 766 12.07 10.95 19.02
CA LEU A 766 11.84 12.38 19.16
C LEU A 766 13.14 13.14 18.93
N ARG A 767 13.11 14.13 18.03
CA ARG A 767 14.24 15.01 17.77
C ARG A 767 14.03 16.34 18.49
N PRO A 768 14.94 16.75 19.40
CA PRO A 768 14.90 18.08 19.97
C PRO A 768 15.05 19.12 18.85
N GLU A 769 14.09 20.03 18.72
CA GLU A 769 14.10 21.04 17.68
C GLU A 769 13.42 22.33 18.15
N GLY A 770 13.99 23.46 17.74
CA GLY A 770 13.56 24.78 18.21
C GLY A 770 14.26 25.23 19.50
N THR A 771 13.88 26.41 19.99
CA THR A 771 14.55 27.10 21.11
C THR A 771 13.86 26.93 22.46
N ARG A 772 12.72 26.22 22.52
CA ARG A 772 11.84 26.15 23.70
C ARG A 772 11.59 24.73 24.23
N GLY A 773 12.49 23.77 23.95
CA GLY A 773 12.33 22.39 24.41
C GLY A 773 11.19 21.65 23.71
N GLU A 774 10.91 22.02 22.46
CA GLU A 774 9.95 21.35 21.59
C GLU A 774 10.64 20.21 20.83
N TYR A 775 9.84 19.25 20.37
CA TYR A 775 10.33 18.05 19.71
C TYR A 775 9.59 17.82 18.40
N ARG A 776 10.32 17.41 17.37
CA ARG A 776 9.76 16.83 16.16
C ARG A 776 9.58 15.32 16.36
N PHE A 777 8.41 14.80 16.01
CA PHE A 777 8.21 13.36 15.86
C PHE A 777 8.95 12.88 14.61
N VAL A 778 9.81 11.86 14.76
CA VAL A 778 10.64 11.35 13.66
C VAL A 778 10.08 10.03 13.10
N GLY A 779 9.54 9.17 13.97
CA GLY A 779 8.95 7.89 13.60
C GLY A 779 8.95 6.88 14.74
N ASP A 780 8.41 5.70 14.50
CA ASP A 780 8.51 4.58 15.42
C ASP A 780 9.85 3.83 15.27
N VAL A 781 10.21 3.09 16.31
CA VAL A 781 11.47 2.35 16.36
C VAL A 781 11.32 1.02 17.10
N TYR A 782 11.81 -0.05 16.49
CA TYR A 782 12.02 -1.31 17.17
C TYR A 782 13.26 -1.22 18.07
N ILE A 783 13.13 -1.58 19.35
CA ILE A 783 14.25 -1.69 20.28
C ILE A 783 14.21 -3.07 20.92
N SER A 784 15.30 -3.82 20.82
CA SER A 784 15.36 -5.18 21.35
C SER A 784 14.99 -5.22 22.84
N GLY A 785 14.06 -6.10 23.19
CA GLY A 785 13.59 -6.30 24.56
C GLY A 785 12.65 -5.21 25.13
N TYR A 786 12.21 -4.22 24.34
CA TYR A 786 11.31 -3.14 24.79
C TYR A 786 10.00 -3.05 24.00
N MET A 787 9.70 -4.02 23.15
CA MET A 787 8.46 -4.05 22.35
C MET A 787 7.24 -4.63 23.08
N THR A 788 7.42 -5.15 24.31
CA THR A 788 6.42 -5.93 25.06
C THR A 788 6.30 -5.48 26.52
N GLY A 789 6.02 -4.19 26.75
CA GLY A 789 5.60 -3.67 28.07
C GLY A 789 6.70 -3.45 29.10
N ARG A 790 7.93 -3.92 28.86
CA ARG A 790 9.06 -3.83 29.82
C ARG A 790 9.32 -2.41 30.33
N ALA A 791 9.20 -1.40 29.48
CA ALA A 791 9.38 0.00 29.90
C ALA A 791 8.34 0.41 30.95
N ALA A 792 7.07 0.04 30.74
CA ALA A 792 5.97 0.32 31.64
C ALA A 792 6.11 -0.44 32.98
N GLU A 793 6.58 -1.68 32.95
CA GLU A 793 6.89 -2.45 34.16
C GLU A 793 7.99 -1.78 34.99
N GLN A 794 9.07 -1.34 34.34
CA GLN A 794 10.16 -0.62 35.00
C GLN A 794 9.70 0.70 35.61
N TRP A 795 8.83 1.44 34.92
CA TRP A 795 8.22 2.66 35.46
C TRP A 795 7.34 2.38 36.68
N LYS A 796 6.45 1.37 36.61
CA LYS A 796 5.61 0.95 37.74
C LYS A 796 6.45 0.49 38.95
N ALA A 797 7.60 -0.13 38.70
CA ALA A 797 8.56 -0.53 39.73
C ALA A 797 9.47 0.61 40.23
N GLY A 798 9.28 1.86 39.76
CA GLY A 798 10.09 3.02 40.16
C GLY A 798 11.51 3.04 39.59
N LYS A 799 11.84 2.16 38.64
CA LYS A 799 13.18 2.06 38.01
C LYS A 799 13.38 3.06 36.87
N ARG A 800 12.29 3.60 36.31
CA ARG A 800 12.30 4.67 35.31
C ARG A 800 11.30 5.76 35.70
N SER A 801 11.59 7.00 35.32
CA SER A 801 10.68 8.14 35.53
C SER A 801 9.87 8.45 34.27
N LEU A 802 8.74 9.12 34.47
CA LEU A 802 7.92 9.65 33.39
C LEU A 802 8.33 11.09 33.10
N LYS A 803 8.43 11.47 31.82
CA LYS A 803 8.70 12.85 31.39
C LYS A 803 7.62 13.34 30.42
N LYS A 804 7.45 14.65 30.36
CA LYS A 804 6.57 15.33 29.39
C LYS A 804 7.38 15.83 28.20
N TYR A 805 6.81 15.70 27.01
CA TYR A 805 7.40 16.14 25.74
C TYR A 805 6.35 16.94 24.98
N VAL A 806 6.75 18.06 24.36
CA VAL A 806 5.86 18.87 23.52
C VAL A 806 6.23 18.64 22.06
N LEU A 807 5.32 18.03 21.31
CA LEU A 807 5.45 17.78 19.87
C LEU A 807 4.89 18.96 19.08
N HIS A 808 5.49 19.27 17.93
CA HIS A 808 5.07 20.36 17.03
C HIS A 808 5.07 19.96 15.56
#